data_AF-A0A9P6YF00-F1
#
_entry.id   AF-A0A9P6YF00-F1
#
_cell.length_a   1.000
_cell.length_b   1.000
_cell.length_c   1.000
_cell.angle_alpha   90.00
_cell.angle_beta   90.00
_cell.angle_gamma   90.00
#
_symmetry.space_group_name_H-M   'P 1'
#
loop_
_entity.id
_entity.type
_entity.pdbx_description
1 polymer ?
#
loop_
_entity_poly.entity_id
_entity_poly.type
_entity_poly.pdbx_seq_one_letter_code
_entity_poly.pdbx_strand_id
1 'polypeptide(L)'
;MSESTYEASSSLLASRASLRRNSAPSIDDASITFNSPVASPTPSPTTTAARTHQHRLNAAQEQRTYHDSCQRLISHISSTIGLCTDLNKGNKGKYPMYYPQSTQSTKKVTRSQTMDSSAILEAARHTTFQPNLFNTDLNILGLDLKMGHTSTDLNALETQSITNLLSDRLNTSLRYLEKLQSRVADTSSKVLVTGDLNSGKSTFVNALLKRDILPADQQPCTSIFCEVLDAMLNDGLEEVHAIPCVEKYNRLDPDTYHVIEMRHLYKVITEDFEQYKMLKIYANDARNSQESLLHNGVVDIALIDSPGLNTDSVKTTAVFARQEEIDVVVFVVSAENHFTLSGKEFLWNAANEKTHIFIVVNRFDSIKDKDRCKRLILEQIRQLSPATYADADDLVHFVSAGNVDLEPGSRKLDAPDFARLEQRLRAFVLENRTKSKLLPAKNYLVNLLLDINVLSLANKTKSTEDHARATQELEQDLPAYEHLLRIRDRMLRQVEKVAENTVSSIQRHANNKLNQAVENIGSAIHTIEYPGILLVWQYAQDIADSMCQKLLKDIKQEESHARREASDCLERIHEMGTEHLGQYPIMADVNKLCVKPKGLTITVEATDFFDLVLDDKLSGAALSLGAATMVGGRMLGFKDAVSSLWSVSNIIESPNVRRWVVPVVGIASVGFLVYVVSDMRHAVERKLVKKFKNAARETGYIEIQSHRIARESRKILRVEGWEIQNRIQKAIEDKEYKRDETQAFAESSRETAEFFASILEKSELLLEKVKMVVTDTKESFA
;
A
#
# COMPACT_ATOMS: atom_id res chain seq x y z
N MET A 1 40.86 -54.58 33.74
CA MET A 1 40.79 -53.53 34.76
C MET A 1 39.38 -53.57 35.34
N SER A 2 38.92 -54.58 36.10
CA SER A 2 39.50 -55.28 37.29
C SER A 2 40.02 -54.24 38.30
N GLU A 3 39.65 -54.16 39.58
CA GLU A 3 38.88 -54.89 40.61
C GLU A 3 38.52 -53.77 41.66
N SER A 4 37.72 -53.87 42.71
CA SER A 4 37.54 -54.92 43.72
C SER A 4 36.32 -54.62 44.60
N THR A 5 35.61 -55.69 44.92
CA THR A 5 34.59 -55.92 45.94
C THR A 5 35.20 -56.17 47.33
N TYR A 6 34.44 -56.00 48.43
CA TYR A 6 34.43 -56.82 49.66
C TYR A 6 33.14 -56.46 50.45
N GLU A 7 32.08 -57.29 50.43
CA GLU A 7 31.64 -58.31 51.42
C GLU A 7 31.06 -57.73 52.74
N ALA A 8 30.13 -58.35 53.49
CA ALA A 8 29.01 -59.29 53.33
C ALA A 8 28.66 -59.82 54.75
N SER A 9 27.36 -59.94 55.11
CA SER A 9 26.76 -60.95 56.03
C SER A 9 25.32 -60.51 56.43
N SER A 10 24.21 -61.06 55.91
CA SER A 10 23.52 -62.34 56.24
C SER A 10 23.00 -62.41 57.71
N SER A 11 21.81 -62.87 58.10
CA SER A 11 20.67 -63.59 57.49
C SER A 11 19.60 -63.85 58.59
N LEU A 12 18.47 -64.51 58.22
CA LEU A 12 17.48 -65.29 59.01
C LEU A 12 16.05 -64.70 59.05
N LEU A 13 15.13 -65.17 58.18
CA LEU A 13 14.21 -66.33 58.30
C LEU A 13 13.13 -66.13 59.40
N ALA A 14 11.87 -65.82 59.07
CA ALA A 14 10.80 -66.65 58.47
C ALA A 14 9.84 -67.28 59.51
N SER A 15 8.58 -66.84 59.41
CA SER A 15 7.31 -67.55 59.56
C SER A 15 7.12 -68.60 60.67
N ARG A 16 6.05 -68.41 61.46
CA ARG A 16 5.19 -69.53 61.89
C ARG A 16 3.75 -69.09 62.14
N ALA A 17 2.83 -69.83 61.54
CA ALA A 17 1.38 -69.73 61.67
C ALA A 17 0.85 -70.82 62.61
N SER A 18 -0.26 -70.54 63.31
CA SER A 18 -1.28 -71.52 63.77
C SER A 18 -2.42 -70.74 64.46
N LEU A 19 -3.62 -70.62 63.88
CA LEU A 19 -4.76 -71.56 63.78
C LEU A 19 -5.67 -71.65 65.03
N ARG A 20 -6.98 -71.50 64.74
CA ARG A 20 -8.21 -71.96 65.45
C ARG A 20 -8.72 -71.12 66.63
N ARG A 21 -10.03 -71.00 66.90
CA ARG A 21 -11.34 -71.19 66.19
C ARG A 21 -12.42 -70.86 67.25
N ASN A 22 -13.53 -70.26 66.83
CA ASN A 22 -14.88 -70.28 67.47
C ASN A 22 -14.99 -69.59 68.86
N SER A 23 -16.06 -68.91 69.28
CA SER A 23 -17.51 -68.99 69.00
C SER A 23 -18.21 -67.72 69.55
N ALA A 24 -19.27 -67.26 68.88
CA ALA A 24 -20.24 -66.25 69.36
C ALA A 24 -21.27 -66.89 70.35
N PRO A 25 -22.43 -66.29 70.73
CA PRO A 25 -22.95 -64.90 70.63
C PRO A 25 -23.69 -64.42 71.93
N SER A 26 -24.57 -63.40 71.80
CA SER A 26 -25.74 -63.04 72.65
C SER A 26 -25.46 -61.97 73.73
N ILE A 27 -26.31 -60.98 74.07
CA ILE A 27 -27.74 -60.67 73.84
C ILE A 27 -28.00 -59.18 74.14
N ASP A 28 -28.91 -58.59 73.36
CA ASP A 28 -29.95 -57.55 73.56
C ASP A 28 -29.81 -56.29 74.47
N ASP A 29 -30.34 -55.22 73.86
CA ASP A 29 -31.32 -54.23 74.33
C ASP A 29 -30.97 -53.03 75.26
N ALA A 30 -31.07 -51.87 74.61
CA ALA A 30 -32.00 -50.76 74.90
C ALA A 30 -31.72 -49.69 75.98
N SER A 31 -31.93 -48.45 75.53
CA SER A 31 -32.47 -47.25 76.22
C SER A 31 -31.51 -46.20 76.83
N ILE A 32 -31.31 -45.12 76.04
CA ILE A 32 -31.57 -43.68 76.31
C ILE A 32 -31.37 -43.17 77.77
N THR A 33 -30.38 -42.29 78.03
CA THR A 33 -30.56 -40.85 78.40
C THR A 33 -29.23 -40.12 78.76
N PHE A 34 -29.26 -38.80 78.55
CA PHE A 34 -28.19 -37.78 78.62
C PHE A 34 -27.51 -37.54 80.00
N ASN A 35 -26.19 -37.25 80.00
CA ASN A 35 -25.60 -36.01 80.56
C ASN A 35 -24.04 -35.93 80.42
N SER A 36 -23.57 -34.86 79.75
CA SER A 36 -22.28 -34.08 79.74
C SER A 36 -21.01 -34.52 80.54
N PRO A 37 -19.76 -34.04 80.25
CA PRO A 37 -19.38 -32.88 79.39
C PRO A 37 -18.24 -33.12 78.37
N VAL A 38 -18.12 -32.14 77.46
CA VAL A 38 -17.11 -31.99 76.40
C VAL A 38 -15.75 -31.59 76.99
N ALA A 39 -14.70 -32.35 76.68
CA ALA A 39 -13.30 -31.95 76.81
C ALA A 39 -12.74 -31.65 75.41
N SER A 40 -12.14 -30.47 75.25
CA SER A 40 -11.49 -29.97 74.03
C SER A 40 -10.21 -30.74 73.70
N PRO A 41 -9.88 -30.98 72.41
CA PRO A 41 -8.59 -31.55 72.04
C PRO A 41 -7.56 -30.44 71.85
N THR A 42 -6.41 -30.58 72.51
CA THR A 42 -5.18 -29.81 72.25
C THR A 42 -4.57 -30.22 70.90
N PRO A 43 -4.08 -29.29 70.04
CA PRO A 43 -3.47 -29.66 68.77
C PRO A 43 -1.98 -29.98 68.92
N SER A 44 -1.54 -31.05 68.25
CA SER A 44 -0.15 -31.50 68.12
C SER A 44 0.62 -30.75 67.01
N PRO A 45 1.97 -30.57 67.14
CA PRO A 45 2.75 -29.59 66.38
C PRO A 45 3.11 -29.94 64.91
N THR A 46 2.68 -31.10 64.39
CA THR A 46 3.07 -31.58 63.05
C THR A 46 2.17 -31.11 61.89
N THR A 47 0.94 -30.65 62.15
CA THR A 47 -0.02 -30.27 61.10
C THR A 47 0.18 -28.86 60.56
N THR A 48 0.71 -27.95 61.38
CA THR A 48 0.95 -26.55 60.98
C THR A 48 2.10 -26.44 59.99
N ALA A 49 3.21 -27.15 60.21
CA ALA A 49 4.39 -27.13 59.35
C ALA A 49 4.08 -27.64 57.92
N ALA A 50 3.31 -28.73 57.80
CA ALA A 50 2.89 -29.30 56.53
C ALA A 50 1.95 -28.36 55.75
N ARG A 51 1.05 -27.64 56.44
CA ARG A 51 0.19 -26.62 55.82
C ARG A 51 1.00 -25.42 55.33
N THR A 52 1.96 -24.93 56.10
CA THR A 52 2.87 -23.85 55.65
C THR A 52 3.72 -24.26 54.44
N HIS A 53 4.18 -25.51 54.36
CA HIS A 53 4.92 -26.00 53.19
C HIS A 53 4.02 -26.06 51.93
N GLN A 54 2.79 -26.56 52.06
CA GLN A 54 1.82 -26.59 50.95
C GLN A 54 1.46 -25.20 50.44
N HIS A 55 1.24 -24.24 51.35
CA HIS A 55 0.95 -22.86 50.96
C HIS A 55 2.14 -22.17 50.28
N ARG A 56 3.39 -22.47 50.69
CA ARG A 56 4.60 -21.96 50.01
C ARG A 56 4.72 -22.51 48.59
N LEU A 57 4.39 -23.78 48.37
CA LEU A 57 4.37 -24.40 47.04
C LEU A 57 3.31 -23.77 46.14
N ASN A 58 2.10 -23.54 46.66
CA ASN A 58 1.02 -22.90 45.89
C ASN A 58 1.39 -21.46 45.50
N ALA A 59 1.93 -20.67 46.43
CA ALA A 59 2.39 -19.31 46.15
C ALA A 59 3.52 -19.27 45.11
N ALA A 60 4.46 -20.21 45.17
CA ALA A 60 5.53 -20.32 44.17
C ALA A 60 5.01 -20.71 42.78
N GLN A 61 3.96 -21.54 42.71
CA GLN A 61 3.32 -21.92 41.45
C GLN A 61 2.53 -20.76 40.83
N GLU A 62 1.77 -20.01 41.63
CA GLU A 62 1.06 -18.79 41.21
C GLU A 62 2.04 -17.74 40.69
N GLN A 63 3.18 -17.58 41.35
CA GLN A 63 4.27 -16.69 40.93
C GLN A 63 4.87 -17.07 39.57
N ARG A 64 5.16 -18.36 39.35
CA ARG A 64 5.65 -18.83 38.04
C ARG A 64 4.63 -18.60 36.93
N THR A 65 3.37 -18.90 37.23
CA THR A 65 2.26 -18.69 36.29
C THR A 65 2.13 -17.22 35.91
N TYR A 66 2.25 -16.32 36.89
CA TYR A 66 2.24 -14.88 36.65
C TYR A 66 3.41 -14.44 35.76
N HIS A 67 4.63 -14.87 36.07
CA HIS A 67 5.81 -14.52 35.29
C HIS A 67 5.70 -14.99 33.84
N ASP A 68 5.26 -16.23 33.62
CA ASP A 68 5.01 -16.79 32.30
C ASP A 68 3.94 -15.99 31.55
N SER A 69 2.83 -15.64 32.22
CA SER A 69 1.78 -14.79 31.66
C SER A 69 2.31 -13.40 31.26
N CYS A 70 3.18 -12.79 32.07
CA CYS A 70 3.80 -11.50 31.75
C CYS A 70 4.67 -11.60 30.50
N GLN A 71 5.58 -12.58 30.44
CA GLN A 71 6.47 -12.77 29.29
C GLN A 71 5.68 -13.03 28.00
N ARG A 72 4.66 -13.89 28.06
CA ARG A 72 3.75 -14.14 26.93
C ARG A 72 3.05 -12.86 26.50
N LEU A 73 2.51 -12.08 27.44
CA LEU A 73 1.81 -10.85 27.13
C LEU A 73 2.74 -9.80 26.50
N ILE A 74 3.97 -9.63 27.00
CA ILE A 74 5.00 -8.75 26.40
C ILE A 74 5.32 -9.19 24.97
N SER A 75 5.50 -10.49 24.74
CA SER A 75 5.74 -11.04 23.40
C SER A 75 4.55 -10.79 22.46
N HIS A 76 3.32 -10.95 22.95
CA HIS A 76 2.11 -10.68 22.18
C HIS A 76 1.92 -9.19 21.90
N ILE A 77 2.20 -8.30 22.86
CA ILE A 77 2.21 -6.84 22.63
C ILE A 77 3.19 -6.50 21.50
N SER A 78 4.40 -7.06 21.54
CA SER A 78 5.42 -6.84 20.50
C SER A 78 4.95 -7.31 19.11
N SER A 79 4.27 -8.45 19.07
CA SER A 79 3.68 -8.99 17.84
C SER A 79 2.54 -8.12 17.30
N THR A 80 1.69 -7.60 18.19
CA THR A 80 0.61 -6.65 17.85
C THR A 80 1.18 -5.33 17.34
N ILE A 81 2.26 -4.81 17.95
CA ILE A 81 2.99 -3.63 17.45
C ILE A 81 3.48 -3.89 16.02
N GLY A 82 4.04 -5.07 15.75
CA GLY A 82 4.45 -5.47 14.39
C GLY A 82 3.28 -5.43 13.40
N LEU A 83 2.14 -6.04 13.76
CA LEU A 83 0.94 -6.03 12.92
C LEU A 83 0.39 -4.62 12.66
N CYS A 84 0.26 -3.78 13.69
CA CYS A 84 -0.18 -2.39 13.52
C CYS A 84 0.80 -1.58 12.66
N THR A 85 2.10 -1.86 12.76
CA THR A 85 3.12 -1.21 11.93
C THR A 85 3.01 -1.62 10.47
N ASP A 86 2.84 -2.92 10.20
CA ASP A 86 2.66 -3.44 8.84
C ASP A 86 1.37 -2.89 8.22
N LEU A 87 0.27 -2.87 8.97
CA LEU A 87 -1.02 -2.31 8.55
C LEU A 87 -0.90 -0.81 8.22
N ASN A 88 -0.23 -0.02 9.07
CA ASN A 88 -0.06 1.42 8.86
C ASN A 88 0.88 1.73 7.68
N LYS A 89 1.94 0.94 7.49
CA LYS A 89 2.82 1.05 6.31
C LYS A 89 2.09 0.69 5.01
N GLY A 90 1.29 -0.38 5.04
CA GLY A 90 0.42 -0.76 3.93
C GLY A 90 -0.53 0.37 3.55
N ASN A 91 -1.19 0.97 4.55
CA ASN A 91 -2.15 2.06 4.40
C ASN A 91 -1.59 3.30 3.71
N LYS A 92 -0.40 3.75 4.14
CA LYS A 92 0.27 4.93 3.58
C LYS A 92 0.94 4.66 2.23
N GLY A 93 1.13 3.39 1.91
CA GLY A 93 1.83 2.94 0.72
C GLY A 93 0.86 2.38 -0.32
N LYS A 94 0.99 1.07 -0.54
CA LYS A 94 0.40 0.37 -1.69
C LYS A 94 -1.07 -0.04 -1.48
N TYR A 95 -1.55 -0.09 -0.23
CA TYR A 95 -2.81 -0.73 0.13
C TYR A 95 -3.69 0.21 0.98
N PRO A 96 -4.35 1.21 0.37
CA PRO A 96 -5.21 2.15 1.10
C PRO A 96 -6.39 1.41 1.74
N MET A 97 -6.60 1.60 3.04
CA MET A 97 -7.68 0.93 3.76
C MET A 97 -9.03 1.60 3.51
N TYR A 98 -10.01 0.77 3.21
CA TYR A 98 -11.42 1.09 3.28
C TYR A 98 -11.96 0.87 4.70
N TYR A 99 -12.72 1.84 5.18
CA TYR A 99 -13.42 1.73 6.47
C TYR A 99 -14.82 1.14 6.27
N PRO A 100 -15.21 0.08 6.99
CA PRO A 100 -16.54 -0.50 6.87
C PRO A 100 -17.59 0.51 7.36
N GLN A 101 -18.49 0.93 6.48
CA GLN A 101 -19.60 1.83 6.83
C GLN A 101 -20.71 1.03 7.53
N SER A 102 -21.13 1.49 8.72
CA SER A 102 -22.25 0.91 9.46
C SER A 102 -23.55 1.15 8.70
N THR A 103 -24.19 0.07 8.24
CA THR A 103 -25.58 0.12 7.77
C THR A 103 -26.52 0.21 8.97
N GLN A 104 -26.84 1.45 9.37
CA GLN A 104 -27.90 1.88 10.29
C GLN A 104 -27.88 1.37 11.75
N SER A 105 -27.66 2.31 12.68
CA SER A 105 -28.62 2.61 13.76
C SER A 105 -28.23 3.92 14.46
N THR A 106 -29.06 4.93 14.30
CA THR A 106 -28.98 6.20 15.03
C THR A 106 -29.22 5.97 16.53
N LYS A 107 -28.16 5.91 17.34
CA LYS A 107 -28.20 6.39 18.73
C LYS A 107 -27.01 7.31 18.99
N LYS A 108 -27.34 8.60 19.11
CA LYS A 108 -26.46 9.69 19.51
C LYS A 108 -25.71 9.36 20.79
N VAL A 109 -24.38 9.46 20.76
CA VAL A 109 -23.61 9.99 21.89
C VAL A 109 -22.69 11.06 21.33
N THR A 110 -22.99 12.31 21.65
CA THR A 110 -22.15 13.46 21.31
C THR A 110 -20.98 13.48 22.29
N ARG A 111 -19.78 13.06 21.89
CA ARG A 111 -18.55 13.43 22.59
C ARG A 111 -17.49 13.89 21.59
N SER A 112 -17.68 15.11 21.10
CA SER A 112 -16.62 15.83 20.39
C SER A 112 -15.54 16.23 21.40
N GLN A 113 -14.55 15.37 21.61
CA GLN A 113 -13.30 15.75 22.24
C GLN A 113 -12.17 15.06 21.48
N THR A 114 -11.20 15.86 21.05
CA THR A 114 -9.84 15.39 20.75
C THR A 114 -9.40 14.49 21.90
N MET A 115 -9.35 13.18 21.66
CA MET A 115 -9.14 12.21 22.73
C MET A 115 -7.67 12.08 23.05
N ASP A 116 -7.30 12.59 24.23
CA ASP A 116 -6.04 12.31 24.91
C ASP A 116 -5.95 10.83 25.31
N SER A 117 -4.74 10.36 25.60
CA SER A 117 -4.45 8.98 26.00
C SER A 117 -5.30 8.46 27.18
N SER A 118 -5.91 9.36 27.97
CA SER A 118 -6.80 9.06 29.09
C SER A 118 -8.15 8.45 28.68
N ALA A 119 -8.71 8.84 27.53
CA ALA A 119 -10.02 8.35 27.09
C ALA A 119 -9.98 6.91 26.55
N ILE A 120 -8.87 6.53 25.92
CA ILE A 120 -8.59 5.14 25.50
C ILE A 120 -8.49 4.22 26.73
N LEU A 121 -7.91 4.77 27.81
CA LEU A 121 -7.72 4.08 29.07
C LEU A 121 -9.06 3.87 29.80
N GLU A 122 -9.95 4.87 29.77
CA GLU A 122 -11.32 4.77 30.28
C GLU A 122 -12.15 3.73 29.49
N ALA A 123 -12.01 3.68 28.16
CA ALA A 123 -12.64 2.68 27.31
C ALA A 123 -12.13 1.25 27.58
N ALA A 124 -10.82 1.07 27.83
CA ALA A 124 -10.21 -0.22 28.17
C ALA A 124 -10.55 -0.71 29.59
N ARG A 125 -10.81 0.20 30.53
CA ARG A 125 -11.20 -0.11 31.92
C ARG A 125 -12.64 -0.64 32.03
N HIS A 126 -13.55 -0.18 31.17
CA HIS A 126 -14.98 -0.52 31.26
C HIS A 126 -15.48 -1.51 30.19
N THR A 127 -14.63 -1.97 29.27
CA THR A 127 -15.02 -3.00 28.30
C THR A 127 -14.99 -4.37 28.96
N THR A 128 -16.11 -4.76 29.56
CA THR A 128 -16.40 -6.14 29.91
C THR A 128 -16.49 -6.96 28.62
N PHE A 129 -15.82 -8.10 28.56
CA PHE A 129 -15.89 -9.03 27.43
C PHE A 129 -17.35 -9.46 27.19
N GLN A 130 -18.01 -8.88 26.19
CA GLN A 130 -19.30 -9.36 25.70
C GLN A 130 -19.06 -10.17 24.42
N PRO A 131 -19.45 -11.45 24.37
CA PRO A 131 -19.23 -12.33 23.24
C PRO A 131 -20.28 -12.11 22.14
N ASN A 132 -20.51 -10.85 21.76
CA ASN A 132 -21.34 -10.55 20.60
C ASN A 132 -20.42 -10.48 19.37
N LEU A 133 -20.27 -11.63 18.74
CA LEU A 133 -19.68 -11.77 17.41
C LEU A 133 -20.38 -10.81 16.43
N PHE A 134 -19.63 -9.83 15.93
CA PHE A 134 -19.98 -8.93 14.81
C PHE A 134 -21.02 -7.83 15.08
N ASN A 135 -20.87 -7.06 16.17
CA ASN A 135 -21.34 -5.68 16.09
C ASN A 135 -20.29 -4.87 15.31
N THR A 136 -20.70 -4.17 14.25
CA THR A 136 -19.81 -3.48 13.29
C THR A 136 -19.10 -2.25 13.88
N ASP A 137 -19.38 -1.93 15.13
CA ASP A 137 -18.78 -0.82 15.86
C ASP A 137 -17.39 -1.23 16.37
N LEU A 138 -16.35 -0.68 15.74
CA LEU A 138 -14.97 -0.84 16.18
C LEU A 138 -14.78 -0.16 17.55
N ASN A 139 -14.09 -0.82 18.48
CA ASN A 139 -13.97 -0.35 19.86
C ASN A 139 -12.88 0.73 20.01
N ILE A 140 -11.71 0.47 19.43
CA ILE A 140 -10.50 1.30 19.54
C ILE A 140 -10.24 2.03 18.23
N LEU A 141 -10.40 1.35 17.09
CA LEU A 141 -10.15 1.91 15.75
C LEU A 141 -11.39 2.59 15.15
N GLY A 142 -12.43 2.83 15.96
CA GLY A 142 -13.64 3.53 15.56
C GLY A 142 -13.38 4.98 15.13
N LEU A 143 -13.99 5.38 14.01
CA LEU A 143 -14.00 6.75 13.53
C LEU A 143 -15.40 7.37 13.66
N ASP A 144 -15.51 8.46 14.41
CA ASP A 144 -16.73 9.28 14.47
C ASP A 144 -16.85 10.15 13.20
N LEU A 145 -17.34 9.56 12.12
CA LEU A 145 -17.61 10.26 10.88
C LEU A 145 -19.01 10.89 10.93
N LYS A 146 -19.08 12.22 11.10
CA LYS A 146 -20.32 12.98 10.86
C LYS A 146 -20.53 13.13 9.35
N MET A 147 -21.23 12.17 8.74
CA MET A 147 -21.58 12.23 7.31
C MET A 147 -22.63 13.31 7.05
N GLY A 148 -22.33 14.27 6.16
CA GLY A 148 -23.31 15.17 5.57
C GLY A 148 -24.00 14.49 4.38
N HIS A 149 -25.32 14.63 4.26
CA HIS A 149 -26.10 14.06 3.16
C HIS A 149 -25.81 14.80 1.83
N THR A 150 -24.94 14.28 0.94
CA THR A 150 -25.10 14.34 -0.54
C THR A 150 -24.05 13.47 -1.26
N SER A 151 -24.51 12.59 -2.14
CA SER A 151 -23.77 11.54 -2.85
C SER A 151 -23.20 11.98 -4.20
N THR A 152 -21.90 11.75 -4.44
CA THR A 152 -21.33 10.83 -5.47
C THR A 152 -19.87 11.15 -5.81
N ASP A 153 -19.42 12.41 -5.74
CA ASP A 153 -18.01 12.80 -6.02
C ASP A 153 -17.13 12.93 -4.76
N LEU A 154 -17.69 12.75 -3.57
CA LEU A 154 -16.97 12.86 -2.29
C LEU A 154 -16.23 11.57 -1.90
N ASN A 155 -16.59 10.41 -2.46
CA ASN A 155 -16.06 9.12 -2.03
C ASN A 155 -14.52 8.98 -2.18
N ALA A 156 -13.92 9.60 -3.21
CA ALA A 156 -12.47 9.54 -3.43
C ALA A 156 -11.68 10.45 -2.48
N LEU A 157 -12.18 11.67 -2.24
CA LEU A 157 -11.63 12.61 -1.25
C LEU A 157 -11.85 12.11 0.19
N GLU A 158 -12.97 11.43 0.44
CA GLU A 158 -13.26 10.74 1.69
C GLU A 158 -12.31 9.55 1.91
N THR A 159 -11.97 8.77 0.87
CA THR A 159 -11.09 7.60 1.02
C THR A 159 -9.69 8.00 1.49
N GLN A 160 -9.08 9.05 0.92
CA GLN A 160 -7.78 9.55 1.38
C GLN A 160 -7.87 10.16 2.78
N SER A 161 -8.96 10.86 3.09
CA SER A 161 -9.18 11.44 4.42
C SER A 161 -9.34 10.35 5.49
N ILE A 162 -10.14 9.32 5.23
CA ILE A 162 -10.34 8.16 6.09
C ILE A 162 -9.03 7.38 6.27
N THR A 163 -8.26 7.20 5.19
CA THR A 163 -6.92 6.58 5.24
C THR A 163 -6.01 7.30 6.23
N ASN A 164 -5.94 8.63 6.15
CA ASN A 164 -5.12 9.43 7.07
C ASN A 164 -5.63 9.35 8.51
N LEU A 165 -6.94 9.45 8.73
CA LEU A 165 -7.54 9.33 10.07
C LEU A 165 -7.27 7.96 10.71
N LEU A 166 -7.35 6.87 9.93
CA LEU A 166 -7.00 5.53 10.41
C LEU A 166 -5.52 5.42 10.76
N SER A 167 -4.63 5.99 9.94
CA SER A 167 -3.20 6.04 10.23
C SER A 167 -2.91 6.78 11.54
N ASP A 168 -3.59 7.89 11.81
CA ASP A 168 -3.41 8.63 13.07
C ASP A 168 -3.91 7.86 14.28
N ARG A 169 -5.04 7.14 14.14
CA ARG A 169 -5.54 6.24 15.18
C ARG A 169 -4.58 5.08 15.44
N LEU A 170 -4.05 4.44 14.40
CA LEU A 170 -3.05 3.37 14.53
C LEU A 170 -1.77 3.86 15.21
N ASN A 171 -1.28 5.06 14.88
CA ASN A 171 -0.12 5.65 15.54
C ASN A 171 -0.38 5.93 17.03
N THR A 172 -1.59 6.35 17.38
CA THR A 172 -1.98 6.56 18.77
C THR A 172 -2.01 5.23 19.53
N SER A 173 -2.57 4.18 18.93
CA SER A 173 -2.57 2.83 19.48
C SER A 173 -1.15 2.27 19.64
N LEU A 174 -0.25 2.51 18.68
CA LEU A 174 1.17 2.11 18.77
C LEU A 174 1.86 2.72 20.00
N ARG A 175 1.74 4.03 20.22
CA ARG A 175 2.30 4.69 21.41
C ARG A 175 1.70 4.15 22.72
N TYR A 176 0.42 3.80 22.70
CA TYR A 176 -0.24 3.20 23.86
C TYR A 176 0.26 1.78 24.13
N LEU A 177 0.45 0.96 23.09
CA LEU A 177 1.03 -0.39 23.22
C LEU A 177 2.46 -0.34 23.80
N GLU A 178 3.28 0.64 23.41
CA GLU A 178 4.62 0.85 23.99
C GLU A 178 4.55 1.16 25.51
N LYS A 179 3.65 2.07 25.92
CA LYS A 179 3.42 2.37 27.35
C LYS A 179 2.87 1.16 28.11
N LEU A 180 2.00 0.39 27.48
CA LEU A 180 1.44 -0.83 28.05
C LEU A 180 2.53 -1.89 28.23
N GLN A 181 3.43 -2.02 27.26
CA GLN A 181 4.59 -2.92 27.33
C GLN A 181 5.49 -2.57 28.51
N SER A 182 5.85 -1.29 28.68
CA SER A 182 6.69 -0.86 29.82
C SER A 182 6.01 -1.13 31.16
N ARG A 183 4.68 -0.97 31.23
CA ARG A 183 3.90 -1.25 32.45
C ARG A 183 3.84 -2.74 32.79
N VAL A 184 3.70 -3.62 31.79
CA VAL A 184 3.69 -5.07 32.01
C VAL A 184 5.10 -5.58 32.35
N ALA A 185 6.14 -4.95 31.81
CA ALA A 185 7.53 -5.28 32.10
C ALA A 185 7.98 -4.84 33.51
N ASP A 186 7.30 -3.87 34.13
CA ASP A 186 7.62 -3.39 35.46
C ASP A 186 7.40 -4.48 36.53
N THR A 187 8.51 -4.90 37.16
CA THR A 187 8.55 -5.94 38.19
C THR A 187 8.12 -5.44 39.57
N SER A 188 7.99 -4.13 39.78
CA SER A 188 7.64 -3.55 41.08
C SER A 188 6.14 -3.53 41.33
N SER A 189 5.70 -3.86 42.55
CA SER A 189 4.32 -3.69 43.00
C SER A 189 4.28 -2.72 44.16
N LYS A 190 3.54 -1.62 44.00
CA LYS A 190 3.46 -0.59 45.02
C LYS A 190 2.28 -0.85 45.95
N VAL A 191 2.58 -0.92 47.24
CA VAL A 191 1.61 -1.14 48.31
C VAL A 191 1.52 0.14 49.13
N LEU A 192 0.38 0.81 49.06
CA LEU A 192 0.12 2.02 49.82
C LEU A 192 -0.39 1.66 51.23
N VAL A 193 0.38 2.03 52.25
CA VAL A 193 -0.02 1.92 53.66
C VAL A 193 -0.57 3.27 54.11
N THR A 194 -1.84 3.28 54.50
CA THR A 194 -2.57 4.49 54.85
C THR A 194 -3.50 4.25 56.04
N GLY A 195 -4.05 5.31 56.63
CA GLY A 195 -4.84 5.25 57.85
C GLY A 195 -4.69 6.50 58.73
N ASP A 196 -5.53 6.56 59.76
CA ASP A 196 -5.63 7.72 60.64
C ASP A 196 -4.31 8.05 61.36
N LEU A 197 -4.19 9.30 61.82
CA LEU A 197 -3.10 9.72 62.69
C LEU A 197 -2.99 8.78 63.90
N ASN A 198 -1.76 8.39 64.25
CA ASN A 198 -1.46 7.48 65.36
C ASN A 198 -2.09 6.06 65.28
N SER A 199 -2.48 5.58 64.08
CA SER A 199 -2.91 4.18 63.90
C SER A 199 -1.76 3.15 63.92
N GLY A 200 -0.51 3.64 63.92
CA GLY A 200 0.70 2.80 63.91
C GLY A 200 1.13 2.34 62.51
N LYS A 201 0.94 3.19 61.48
CA LYS A 201 1.35 2.91 60.09
C LYS A 201 2.85 2.70 59.94
N SER A 202 3.66 3.65 60.39
CA SER A 202 5.12 3.58 60.29
C SER A 202 5.68 2.41 61.14
N THR A 203 5.11 2.16 62.32
CA THR A 203 5.40 0.96 63.13
C THR A 203 5.04 -0.33 62.39
N PHE A 204 3.94 -0.36 61.66
CA PHE A 204 3.53 -1.50 60.85
C PHE A 204 4.47 -1.75 59.66
N VAL A 205 4.91 -0.70 58.97
CA VAL A 205 5.91 -0.79 57.90
C VAL A 205 7.24 -1.32 58.44
N ASN A 206 7.73 -0.78 59.56
CA ASN A 206 8.96 -1.28 60.20
C ASN A 206 8.82 -2.76 60.61
N ALA A 207 7.67 -3.17 61.12
CA ALA A 207 7.38 -4.56 61.44
C ALA A 207 7.35 -5.48 60.20
N LEU A 208 6.81 -5.01 59.07
CA LEU A 208 6.85 -5.75 57.80
C LEU A 208 8.27 -5.93 57.24
N LEU A 209 9.13 -4.92 57.46
CA LEU A 209 10.54 -4.91 57.06
C LEU A 209 11.47 -5.61 58.06
N LYS A 210 10.94 -5.95 59.25
CA LYS A 210 11.71 -6.43 60.41
C LYS A 210 12.91 -5.54 60.74
N ARG A 211 12.78 -4.24 60.51
CA ARG A 211 13.84 -3.23 60.71
C ARG A 211 13.21 -1.88 61.04
N ASP A 212 13.83 -1.16 61.97
CA ASP A 212 13.40 0.18 62.34
C ASP A 212 13.99 1.23 61.39
N ILE A 213 13.22 1.65 60.38
CA ILE A 213 13.66 2.60 59.34
C ILE A 213 12.85 3.89 59.41
N LEU A 214 11.52 3.79 59.40
CA LEU A 214 10.63 4.94 59.44
C LEU A 214 10.45 5.42 60.89
N PRO A 215 10.42 6.73 61.17
CA PRO A 215 10.20 7.23 62.51
C PRO A 215 8.80 6.85 63.03
N ALA A 216 8.75 6.24 64.21
CA ALA A 216 7.50 5.92 64.91
C ALA A 216 7.46 6.66 66.26
N ASP A 217 6.61 7.68 66.37
CA ASP A 217 6.38 8.41 67.63
C ASP A 217 4.87 8.55 67.91
N GLN A 218 4.53 8.98 69.12
CA GLN A 218 3.18 9.33 69.53
C GLN A 218 2.74 10.70 68.99
N GLN A 219 3.69 11.55 68.62
CA GLN A 219 3.43 12.81 67.92
C GLN A 219 3.29 12.58 66.41
N PRO A 220 2.54 13.42 65.67
CA PRO A 220 2.45 13.33 64.22
C PRO A 220 3.83 13.48 63.57
N CYS A 221 4.41 12.37 63.12
CA CYS A 221 5.75 12.38 62.51
C CYS A 221 5.76 12.29 60.99
N THR A 222 4.67 11.87 60.33
CA THR A 222 4.66 11.67 58.86
C THR A 222 3.80 12.72 58.15
N SER A 223 4.46 13.75 57.61
CA SER A 223 3.85 14.77 56.75
C SER A 223 4.14 14.56 55.26
N ILE A 224 5.17 13.78 54.92
CA ILE A 224 5.64 13.50 53.55
C ILE A 224 5.45 12.00 53.23
N PHE A 225 5.16 11.67 51.97
CA PHE A 225 5.09 10.29 51.50
C PHE A 225 6.49 9.65 51.49
N CYS A 226 6.62 8.47 52.10
CA CYS A 226 7.87 7.72 52.15
C CYS A 226 7.70 6.39 51.41
N GLU A 227 8.41 6.22 50.29
CA GLU A 227 8.45 4.98 49.50
C GLU A 227 9.71 4.20 49.84
N VAL A 228 9.55 3.06 50.50
CA VAL A 228 10.63 2.13 50.85
C VAL A 228 10.80 1.09 49.75
N LEU A 229 12.02 1.00 49.23
CA LEU A 229 12.45 0.18 48.10
C LEU A 229 13.63 -0.69 48.52
N ASP A 230 13.81 -1.82 47.83
CA ASP A 230 15.01 -2.63 48.03
C ASP A 230 16.27 -1.91 47.54
N ALA A 231 17.36 -2.02 48.29
CA ALA A 231 18.64 -1.39 47.96
C ALA A 231 19.26 -1.96 46.66
N MET A 232 18.89 -3.17 46.26
CA MET A 232 19.29 -3.76 44.97
C MET A 232 18.86 -2.92 43.76
N LEU A 233 17.75 -2.19 43.88
CA LEU A 233 17.29 -1.25 42.83
C LEU A 233 18.21 -0.02 42.71
N ASN A 234 19.13 0.15 43.67
CA ASN A 234 20.09 1.22 43.73
C ASN A 234 21.53 0.69 43.87
N ASP A 235 21.87 -0.32 43.06
CA ASP A 235 23.22 -0.89 42.99
C ASP A 235 23.72 -1.43 44.35
N GLY A 236 22.79 -1.79 45.25
CA GLY A 236 23.05 -2.29 46.60
C GLY A 236 23.34 -1.21 47.65
N LEU A 237 23.20 0.07 47.31
CA LEU A 237 23.50 1.20 48.19
C LEU A 237 22.27 1.64 48.98
N GLU A 238 22.41 1.71 50.30
CA GLU A 238 21.38 2.26 51.19
C GLU A 238 21.47 3.79 51.25
N GLU A 239 20.55 4.47 50.58
CA GLU A 239 20.45 5.93 50.58
C GLU A 239 18.99 6.41 50.45
N VAL A 240 18.77 7.67 50.79
CA VAL A 240 17.45 8.31 50.69
C VAL A 240 17.50 9.38 49.62
N HIS A 241 16.64 9.27 48.62
CA HIS A 241 16.43 10.29 47.61
C HIS A 241 15.26 11.18 48.04
N ALA A 242 15.55 12.42 48.39
CA ALA A 242 14.53 13.43 48.66
C ALA A 242 14.13 14.13 47.37
N ILE A 243 12.84 14.04 47.01
CA ILE A 243 12.34 14.41 45.69
C ILE A 243 11.46 15.66 45.80
N PRO A 244 11.88 16.79 45.19
CA PRO A 244 11.06 17.99 45.11
C PRO A 244 9.86 17.84 44.16
N CYS A 245 10.05 17.12 43.04
CA CYS A 245 9.03 16.95 42.00
C CYS A 245 8.99 15.51 41.50
N VAL A 246 7.92 14.79 41.85
CA VAL A 246 7.75 13.34 41.55
C VAL A 246 7.78 13.04 40.04
N GLU A 247 7.20 13.92 39.21
CA GLU A 247 7.08 13.71 37.76
C GLU A 247 8.43 13.76 37.02
N LYS A 248 9.41 14.49 37.57
CA LYS A 248 10.74 14.68 36.96
C LYS A 248 11.79 13.73 37.53
N TYR A 249 11.44 12.92 38.52
CA TYR A 249 12.38 12.05 39.19
C TYR A 249 12.97 11.01 38.23
N ASN A 250 14.29 10.95 38.16
CA ASN A 250 15.02 9.90 37.47
C ASN A 250 16.21 9.46 38.32
N ARG A 251 16.25 8.17 38.69
CA ARG A 251 17.36 7.59 39.49
C ARG A 251 18.72 7.82 38.83
N LEU A 252 18.79 7.82 37.51
CA LEU A 252 20.03 7.98 36.76
C LEU A 252 20.47 9.44 36.63
N ASP A 253 19.63 10.39 37.05
CA ASP A 253 19.88 11.83 36.94
C ASP A 253 19.93 12.47 38.34
N PRO A 254 21.14 12.71 38.88
CA PRO A 254 21.34 13.30 40.21
C PRO A 254 20.73 14.69 40.40
N ASP A 255 20.46 15.44 39.31
CA ASP A 255 19.88 16.79 39.41
C ASP A 255 18.40 16.75 39.81
N THR A 256 17.77 15.58 39.74
CA THR A 256 16.33 15.41 40.00
C THR A 256 15.99 15.13 41.47
N TYR A 257 16.99 14.88 42.32
CA TYR A 257 16.81 14.54 43.74
C TYR A 257 17.97 15.01 44.62
N HIS A 258 17.74 15.09 45.93
CA HIS A 258 18.80 15.33 46.90
C HIS A 258 19.10 14.04 47.67
N VAL A 259 20.37 13.63 47.72
CA VAL A 259 20.80 12.48 48.51
C VAL A 259 20.84 12.86 50.00
N ILE A 260 20.13 12.09 50.81
CA ILE A 260 20.09 12.22 52.26
C ILE A 260 20.60 10.91 52.86
N GLU A 261 21.55 11.02 53.78
CA GLU A 261 22.04 9.86 54.52
C GLU A 261 20.98 9.35 55.50
N MET A 262 20.90 8.02 55.66
CA MET A 262 19.89 7.36 56.49
C MET A 262 19.82 7.89 57.93
N ARG A 263 20.96 8.31 58.51
CA ARG A 263 21.03 8.92 59.86
C ARG A 263 20.24 10.22 60.01
N HIS A 264 20.04 10.96 58.91
CA HIS A 264 19.30 12.23 58.91
C HIS A 264 17.83 12.06 58.53
N LEU A 265 17.40 10.84 58.18
CA LEU A 265 16.03 10.53 57.77
C LEU A 265 15.00 10.94 58.83
N TYR A 266 15.26 10.63 60.10
CA TYR A 266 14.38 11.00 61.22
C TYR A 266 14.11 12.52 61.26
N LYS A 267 15.17 13.32 61.10
CA LYS A 267 15.08 14.78 61.11
C LYS A 267 14.29 15.31 59.92
N VAL A 268 14.50 14.73 58.73
CA VAL A 268 13.85 15.17 57.48
C VAL A 268 12.37 14.82 57.42
N ILE A 269 11.97 13.71 58.04
CA ILE A 269 10.56 13.33 58.12
C ILE A 269 9.83 14.14 59.20
N THR A 270 10.49 14.41 60.34
CA THR A 270 9.87 15.09 61.50
C THR A 270 9.85 16.61 61.35
N GLU A 271 10.86 17.21 60.71
CA GLU A 271 10.86 18.64 60.38
C GLU A 271 10.15 18.83 59.04
N ASP A 272 9.05 19.57 59.01
CA ASP A 272 8.25 19.80 57.79
C ASP A 272 9.04 20.58 56.73
N PHE A 273 9.77 19.86 55.87
CA PHE A 273 10.44 20.42 54.70
C PHE A 273 9.49 20.49 53.51
N GLU A 274 8.76 21.60 53.34
CA GLU A 274 7.82 21.83 52.22
C GLU A 274 8.45 21.65 50.82
N GLN A 275 9.78 21.75 50.71
CA GLN A 275 10.52 21.56 49.46
C GLN A 275 10.44 20.13 48.91
N TYR A 276 10.13 19.13 49.74
CA TYR A 276 10.09 17.72 49.31
C TYR A 276 8.66 17.19 49.32
N LYS A 277 8.26 16.55 48.21
CA LYS A 277 6.94 15.94 48.07
C LYS A 277 6.95 14.44 48.38
N MET A 278 8.10 13.79 48.20
CA MET A 278 8.25 12.35 48.39
C MET A 278 9.69 12.02 48.75
N LEU A 279 9.88 11.01 49.61
CA LEU A 279 11.17 10.42 49.91
C LEU A 279 11.19 8.98 49.38
N LYS A 280 12.17 8.64 48.55
CA LYS A 280 12.46 7.24 48.19
C LYS A 280 13.60 6.75 49.04
N ILE A 281 13.36 5.70 49.83
CA ILE A 281 14.29 5.14 50.81
C ILE A 281 14.72 3.78 50.27
N TYR A 282 15.98 3.67 49.85
CA TYR A 282 16.58 2.41 49.44
C TYR A 282 17.19 1.74 50.66
N ALA A 283 16.66 0.59 51.06
CA ALA A 283 17.09 -0.12 52.27
C ALA A 283 17.00 -1.63 52.09
N ASN A 284 17.93 -2.37 52.72
CA ASN A 284 17.84 -3.82 52.78
C ASN A 284 16.85 -4.26 53.88
N ASP A 285 16.06 -5.30 53.57
CA ASP A 285 15.29 -6.07 54.56
C ASP A 285 16.25 -6.81 55.51
N ALA A 286 15.85 -7.02 56.76
CA ALA A 286 16.68 -7.75 57.73
C ALA A 286 16.84 -9.25 57.39
N ARG A 287 16.04 -9.77 56.44
CA ARG A 287 16.03 -11.17 56.00
C ARG A 287 16.85 -11.39 54.73
N ASN A 288 17.28 -12.64 54.51
CA ASN A 288 17.89 -13.05 53.24
C ASN A 288 16.94 -12.83 52.05
N SER A 289 17.47 -12.63 50.85
CA SER A 289 16.73 -12.32 49.61
C SER A 289 15.68 -13.35 49.14
N GLN A 290 15.48 -14.46 49.86
CA GLN A 290 14.38 -15.41 49.60
C GLN A 290 13.22 -15.34 50.61
N GLU A 291 13.43 -14.64 51.73
CA GLU A 291 12.42 -14.46 52.78
C GLU A 291 11.97 -13.00 52.92
N SER A 292 12.73 -12.05 52.34
CA SER A 292 12.42 -10.62 52.34
C SER A 292 11.03 -10.34 51.76
N LEU A 293 10.34 -9.31 52.25
CA LEU A 293 9.09 -8.86 51.63
C LEU A 293 9.36 -7.99 50.40
N LEU A 294 10.44 -7.19 50.44
CA LEU A 294 10.79 -6.21 49.42
C LEU A 294 11.33 -6.87 48.14
N HIS A 295 12.15 -7.93 48.28
CA HIS A 295 12.75 -8.60 47.14
C HIS A 295 12.85 -10.12 47.37
N ASN A 296 12.17 -10.88 46.51
CA ASN A 296 12.20 -12.35 46.50
C ASN A 296 12.67 -12.94 45.16
N GLY A 297 13.34 -12.14 44.33
CA GLY A 297 13.80 -12.54 42.99
C GLY A 297 12.69 -12.76 41.94
N VAL A 298 11.41 -12.56 42.29
CA VAL A 298 10.27 -12.74 41.36
C VAL A 298 9.34 -11.53 41.32
N VAL A 299 9.06 -10.92 42.48
CA VAL A 299 8.27 -9.68 42.61
C VAL A 299 8.98 -8.76 43.58
N ASP A 300 9.16 -7.52 43.16
CA ASP A 300 9.67 -6.45 44.01
C ASP A 300 8.46 -5.73 44.62
N ILE A 301 8.42 -5.60 45.94
CA ILE A 301 7.34 -4.87 46.62
C ILE A 301 7.92 -3.53 47.09
N ALA A 302 7.29 -2.44 46.68
CA ALA A 302 7.57 -1.11 47.20
C ALA A 302 6.50 -0.75 48.24
N LEU A 303 6.92 -0.43 49.47
CA LEU A 303 6.00 -0.03 50.53
C LEU A 303 5.94 1.48 50.61
N ILE A 304 4.75 2.07 50.52
CA ILE A 304 4.56 3.52 50.61
C ILE A 304 3.85 3.84 51.91
N ASP A 305 4.54 4.49 52.85
CA ASP A 305 3.90 5.06 54.04
C ASP A 305 3.32 6.43 53.69
N SER A 306 2.01 6.58 53.89
CA SER A 306 1.32 7.85 53.66
C SER A 306 1.27 8.71 54.93
N PRO A 307 1.18 10.04 54.78
CA PRO A 307 0.83 10.92 55.89
C PRO A 307 -0.46 10.48 56.57
N GLY A 308 -0.58 10.73 57.87
CA GLY A 308 -1.79 10.42 58.62
C GLY A 308 -3.02 11.13 58.07
N LEU A 309 -4.14 10.41 57.99
CA LEU A 309 -5.39 10.97 57.49
C LEU A 309 -5.93 12.02 58.47
N ASN A 310 -6.10 13.24 57.98
CA ASN A 310 -6.82 14.36 58.59
C ASN A 310 -7.72 15.02 57.52
N THR A 311 -8.51 16.02 57.88
CA THR A 311 -9.46 16.66 56.95
C THR A 311 -8.81 17.19 55.67
N ASP A 312 -7.54 17.61 55.72
CA ASP A 312 -6.82 18.20 54.57
C ASP A 312 -6.03 17.15 53.76
N SER A 313 -5.56 16.07 54.38
CA SER A 313 -4.73 15.03 53.75
C SER A 313 -5.55 13.89 53.11
N VAL A 314 -6.82 13.70 53.51
CA VAL A 314 -7.70 12.65 52.95
C VAL A 314 -7.82 12.74 51.44
N LYS A 315 -7.98 13.96 50.90
CA LYS A 315 -8.14 14.16 49.44
C LYS A 315 -6.86 13.80 48.69
N THR A 316 -5.70 14.27 49.18
CA THR A 316 -4.41 14.01 48.56
C THR A 316 -4.08 12.52 48.56
N THR A 317 -4.27 11.84 49.70
CA THR A 317 -4.01 10.40 49.82
C THR A 317 -5.02 9.58 49.02
N ALA A 318 -6.28 10.01 48.93
CA ALA A 318 -7.28 9.36 48.09
C ALA A 318 -6.92 9.47 46.60
N VAL A 319 -6.48 10.65 46.12
CA VAL A 319 -6.01 10.80 44.73
C VAL A 319 -4.79 9.94 44.45
N PHE A 320 -3.86 9.86 45.41
CA PHE A 320 -2.68 9.01 45.28
C PHE A 320 -3.04 7.50 45.21
N ALA A 321 -3.97 7.04 46.04
CA ALA A 321 -4.45 5.65 46.05
C ALA A 321 -5.13 5.20 44.74
N ARG A 322 -5.60 6.17 43.94
CA ARG A 322 -6.24 5.97 42.64
C ARG A 322 -5.25 5.86 41.48
N GLN A 323 -3.98 6.16 41.72
CA GLN A 323 -2.96 6.03 40.70
C GLN A 323 -2.79 4.56 40.29
N GLU A 324 -2.58 4.36 39.00
CA GLU A 324 -2.45 3.04 38.38
C GLU A 324 -1.24 2.23 38.84
N GLU A 325 -0.24 2.92 39.37
CA GLU A 325 0.99 2.33 39.88
C GLU A 325 0.79 1.66 41.26
N ILE A 326 -0.25 2.06 42.01
CA ILE A 326 -0.59 1.47 43.30
C ILE A 326 -1.41 0.21 43.05
N ASP A 327 -0.86 -0.96 43.34
CA ASP A 327 -1.55 -2.24 43.16
C ASP A 327 -2.51 -2.50 44.33
N VAL A 328 -2.02 -2.29 45.56
CA VAL A 328 -2.72 -2.64 46.80
C VAL A 328 -2.77 -1.45 47.77
N VAL A 329 -3.92 -1.26 48.40
CA VAL A 329 -4.09 -0.32 49.51
C VAL A 329 -4.25 -1.12 50.81
N VAL A 330 -3.38 -0.82 51.78
CA VAL A 330 -3.41 -1.34 53.14
C VAL A 330 -3.91 -0.23 54.07
N PHE A 331 -5.09 -0.41 54.67
CA PHE A 331 -5.69 0.54 55.58
C PHE A 331 -5.48 0.10 57.04
N VAL A 332 -4.67 0.86 57.77
CA VAL A 332 -4.32 0.59 59.18
C VAL A 332 -5.26 1.33 60.12
N VAL A 333 -5.98 0.56 60.93
CA VAL A 333 -6.96 1.01 61.93
C VAL A 333 -6.39 0.76 63.31
N SER A 334 -6.50 1.73 64.22
CA SER A 334 -6.24 1.46 65.65
C SER A 334 -7.44 0.74 66.27
N ALA A 335 -7.22 -0.43 66.89
CA ALA A 335 -8.25 -1.18 67.60
C ALA A 335 -8.91 -0.36 68.74
N GLU A 336 -8.16 0.59 69.31
CA GLU A 336 -8.61 1.47 70.40
C GLU A 336 -9.60 2.51 69.87
N ASN A 337 -9.27 3.13 68.73
CA ASN A 337 -9.98 4.30 68.20
C ASN A 337 -11.10 3.96 67.20
N HIS A 338 -11.17 2.71 66.71
CA HIS A 338 -12.08 2.29 65.63
C HIS A 338 -11.93 3.15 64.36
N PHE A 339 -12.85 3.05 63.39
CA PHE A 339 -12.83 3.90 62.18
C PHE A 339 -13.28 5.33 62.48
N THR A 340 -12.39 6.31 62.28
CA THR A 340 -12.74 7.74 62.35
C THR A 340 -13.56 8.20 61.13
N LEU A 341 -14.11 9.41 61.17
CA LEU A 341 -14.84 9.99 60.03
C LEU A 341 -13.93 10.17 58.80
N SER A 342 -12.71 10.67 58.99
CA SER A 342 -11.71 10.83 57.93
C SER A 342 -11.32 9.49 57.30
N GLY A 343 -11.11 8.45 58.12
CA GLY A 343 -10.85 7.10 57.62
C GLY A 343 -12.01 6.49 56.83
N LYS A 344 -13.26 6.73 57.28
CA LYS A 344 -14.47 6.30 56.54
C LYS A 344 -14.61 6.99 55.20
N GLU A 345 -14.36 8.29 55.14
CA GLU A 345 -14.42 9.08 53.90
C GLU A 345 -13.35 8.61 52.90
N PHE A 346 -12.12 8.36 53.38
CA PHE A 346 -11.07 7.77 52.54
C PHE A 346 -11.49 6.42 51.96
N LEU A 347 -11.98 5.50 52.81
CA LEU A 347 -12.41 4.17 52.37
C LEU A 347 -13.56 4.24 51.36
N TRP A 348 -14.54 5.12 51.56
CA TRP A 348 -15.62 5.31 50.60
C TRP A 348 -15.10 5.78 49.24
N ASN A 349 -14.15 6.72 49.26
CA ASN A 349 -13.54 7.26 48.04
C ASN A 349 -12.59 6.30 47.33
N ALA A 350 -11.92 5.41 48.07
CA ALA A 350 -10.99 4.42 47.55
C ALA A 350 -11.70 3.13 47.09
N ALA A 351 -12.74 2.69 47.80
CA ALA A 351 -13.49 1.47 47.50
C ALA A 351 -14.28 1.57 46.18
N ASN A 352 -14.58 2.78 45.69
CA ASN A 352 -15.20 2.97 44.39
C ASN A 352 -14.29 2.63 43.21
N GLU A 353 -12.96 2.71 43.38
CA GLU A 353 -11.99 2.42 42.31
C GLU A 353 -11.23 1.11 42.53
N LYS A 354 -11.00 0.74 43.79
CA LYS A 354 -10.34 -0.53 44.18
C LYS A 354 -11.37 -1.44 44.84
N THR A 355 -11.65 -2.57 44.21
CA THR A 355 -12.67 -3.53 44.67
C THR A 355 -12.33 -4.21 45.99
N HIS A 356 -11.04 -4.38 46.30
CA HIS A 356 -10.59 -5.04 47.53
C HIS A 356 -9.53 -4.17 48.23
N ILE A 357 -9.74 -3.87 49.51
CA ILE A 357 -8.80 -3.11 50.36
C ILE A 357 -8.34 -4.04 51.48
N PHE A 358 -7.04 -4.05 51.77
CA PHE A 358 -6.48 -4.87 52.85
C PHE A 358 -6.56 -4.09 54.16
N ILE A 359 -7.24 -4.60 55.19
CA ILE A 359 -7.50 -3.88 56.44
C ILE A 359 -6.70 -4.50 57.58
N VAL A 360 -5.93 -3.66 58.27
CA VAL A 360 -5.08 -4.07 59.39
C VAL A 360 -5.53 -3.36 60.65
N VAL A 361 -6.06 -4.12 61.60
CA VAL A 361 -6.45 -3.63 62.92
C VAL A 361 -5.28 -3.80 63.88
N ASN A 362 -4.57 -2.72 64.14
CA ASN A 362 -3.37 -2.69 64.97
C ASN A 362 -3.68 -2.40 66.44
N ARG A 363 -2.71 -2.63 67.35
CA ARG A 363 -2.85 -2.49 68.82
C ARG A 363 -3.90 -3.40 69.46
N PHE A 364 -4.12 -4.57 68.86
CA PHE A 364 -5.13 -5.52 69.32
C PHE A 364 -4.82 -6.16 70.69
N ASP A 365 -3.57 -6.09 71.13
CA ASP A 365 -3.08 -6.48 72.45
C ASP A 365 -3.65 -5.62 73.58
N SER A 366 -3.92 -4.35 73.30
CA SER A 366 -4.48 -3.39 74.27
C SER A 366 -5.98 -3.61 74.55
N ILE A 367 -6.65 -4.45 73.74
CA ILE A 367 -8.09 -4.72 73.86
C ILE A 367 -8.37 -5.92 74.78
N LYS A 368 -9.15 -5.67 75.83
CA LYS A 368 -9.59 -6.72 76.78
C LYS A 368 -10.65 -7.65 76.19
N ASP A 369 -11.70 -7.09 75.59
CA ASP A 369 -12.80 -7.84 74.95
C ASP A 369 -12.59 -7.91 73.44
N LYS A 370 -11.79 -8.90 73.03
CA LYS A 370 -11.36 -9.13 71.65
C LYS A 370 -12.53 -9.44 70.72
N ASP A 371 -13.50 -10.23 71.18
CA ASP A 371 -14.62 -10.68 70.35
C ASP A 371 -15.62 -9.56 70.08
N ARG A 372 -15.87 -8.69 71.06
CA ARG A 372 -16.70 -7.50 70.86
C ARG A 372 -16.06 -6.53 69.87
N CYS A 373 -14.76 -6.28 70.00
CA CYS A 373 -14.02 -5.40 69.09
C CYS A 373 -14.06 -5.92 67.64
N LYS A 374 -13.78 -7.21 67.42
CA LYS A 374 -13.86 -7.85 66.10
C LYS A 374 -15.22 -7.65 65.45
N ARG A 375 -16.31 -7.88 66.19
CA ARG A 375 -17.68 -7.76 65.67
C ARG A 375 -18.03 -6.33 65.27
N LEU A 376 -17.64 -5.34 66.08
CA LEU A 376 -17.89 -3.92 65.79
C LEU A 376 -17.16 -3.44 64.55
N ILE A 377 -15.89 -3.81 64.41
CA ILE A 377 -15.08 -3.42 63.25
C ILE A 377 -15.60 -4.09 61.97
N LEU A 378 -15.92 -5.39 62.03
CA LEU A 378 -16.47 -6.11 60.87
C LEU A 378 -17.80 -5.53 60.39
N GLU A 379 -18.69 -5.13 61.32
CA GLU A 379 -19.96 -4.48 60.96
C GLU A 379 -19.73 -3.10 60.31
N GLN A 380 -18.72 -2.35 60.76
CA GLN A 380 -18.32 -1.10 60.11
C GLN A 380 -17.75 -1.33 58.70
N ILE A 381 -16.93 -2.36 58.51
CA ILE A 381 -16.38 -2.73 57.19
C ILE A 381 -17.52 -3.14 56.24
N ARG A 382 -18.51 -3.89 56.72
CA ARG A 382 -19.68 -4.30 55.93
C ARG A 382 -20.41 -3.11 55.29
N GLN A 383 -20.48 -1.99 56.00
CA GLN A 383 -21.15 -0.77 55.52
C GLN A 383 -20.28 0.03 54.55
N LEU A 384 -18.95 0.02 54.72
CA LEU A 384 -18.02 0.85 53.95
C LEU A 384 -17.50 0.15 52.69
N SER A 385 -17.20 -1.14 52.77
CA SER A 385 -16.68 -1.96 51.67
C SER A 385 -17.26 -3.37 51.73
N PRO A 386 -18.43 -3.61 51.10
CA PRO A 386 -19.09 -4.92 51.10
C PRO A 386 -18.24 -6.04 50.50
N ALA A 387 -17.44 -5.73 49.47
CA ALA A 387 -16.54 -6.70 48.83
C ALA A 387 -15.42 -7.14 49.80
N THR A 388 -14.81 -6.19 50.53
CA THR A 388 -13.82 -6.52 51.55
C THR A 388 -14.40 -7.34 52.70
N TYR A 389 -15.67 -7.10 53.05
CA TYR A 389 -16.37 -7.90 54.07
C TYR A 389 -16.65 -9.34 53.62
N ALA A 390 -16.96 -9.56 52.33
CA ALA A 390 -17.23 -10.90 51.80
C ALA A 390 -16.01 -11.83 51.96
N ASP A 391 -14.81 -11.29 51.78
CA ASP A 391 -13.53 -12.00 51.90
C ASP A 391 -12.76 -11.61 53.19
N ALA A 392 -13.48 -11.27 54.26
CA ALA A 392 -12.88 -10.72 55.49
C ALA A 392 -11.83 -11.63 56.15
N ASP A 393 -11.95 -12.96 56.01
CA ASP A 393 -10.99 -13.92 56.57
C ASP A 393 -9.58 -13.81 55.98
N ASP A 394 -9.48 -13.28 54.76
CA ASP A 394 -8.23 -13.08 54.03
C ASP A 394 -7.79 -11.62 53.96
N LEU A 395 -8.73 -10.67 54.11
CA LEU A 395 -8.46 -9.23 53.96
C LEU A 395 -8.42 -8.44 55.27
N VAL A 396 -9.01 -8.94 56.36
CA VAL A 396 -9.10 -8.24 57.64
C VAL A 396 -8.30 -8.96 58.70
N HIS A 397 -7.25 -8.30 59.20
CA HIS A 397 -6.31 -8.91 60.13
C HIS A 397 -6.20 -8.11 61.42
N PHE A 398 -6.24 -8.81 62.55
CA PHE A 398 -6.10 -8.22 63.88
C PHE A 398 -4.69 -8.52 64.40
N VAL A 399 -3.86 -7.50 64.58
CA VAL A 399 -2.43 -7.64 64.85
C VAL A 399 -1.95 -6.65 65.92
N SER A 400 -0.69 -6.82 66.32
CA SER A 400 0.01 -5.92 67.23
C SER A 400 1.43 -5.72 66.71
N ALA A 401 1.62 -4.73 65.84
CA ALA A 401 2.89 -4.48 65.17
C ALA A 401 4.03 -4.16 66.17
N GLY A 402 3.72 -3.51 67.30
CA GLY A 402 4.69 -3.19 68.34
C GLY A 402 5.26 -4.40 69.10
N ASN A 403 4.65 -5.58 68.95
CA ASN A 403 5.11 -6.82 69.58
C ASN A 403 5.98 -7.67 68.63
N VAL A 404 6.24 -7.20 67.42
CA VAL A 404 7.12 -7.85 66.44
C VAL A 404 8.57 -7.54 66.79
N ASP A 405 9.42 -8.56 66.76
CA ASP A 405 10.85 -8.40 67.04
C ASP A 405 11.55 -7.82 65.81
N LEU A 406 12.33 -6.75 66.03
CA LEU A 406 13.07 -6.05 64.99
C LEU A 406 14.57 -6.40 65.03
N GLU A 407 15.02 -7.22 65.98
CA GLU A 407 16.44 -7.62 66.06
C GLU A 407 16.77 -8.75 65.06
N PRO A 408 17.81 -8.58 64.21
CA PRO A 408 18.24 -9.62 63.27
C PRO A 408 18.67 -10.91 63.98
N GLY A 409 17.98 -12.03 63.75
CA GLY A 409 18.36 -13.35 64.27
C GLY A 409 17.72 -13.76 65.61
N SER A 410 16.77 -12.98 66.13
CA SER A 410 15.98 -13.38 67.31
C SER A 410 15.17 -14.66 67.07
N ARG A 411 15.17 -15.57 68.06
CA ARG A 411 14.38 -16.83 68.08
C ARG A 411 13.01 -16.68 68.75
N LYS A 412 12.57 -15.46 69.09
CA LYS A 412 11.17 -15.28 69.50
C LYS A 412 10.30 -15.61 68.29
N LEU A 413 9.36 -16.56 68.46
CA LEU A 413 8.38 -16.85 67.43
C LEU A 413 7.66 -15.54 67.09
N ASP A 414 7.70 -15.16 65.82
CA ASP A 414 6.89 -14.07 65.28
C ASP A 414 5.46 -14.25 65.79
N ALA A 415 4.79 -13.15 66.17
CA ALA A 415 3.39 -13.21 66.56
C ALA A 415 2.61 -13.95 65.45
N PRO A 416 1.93 -15.07 65.75
CA PRO A 416 1.38 -15.96 64.72
C PRO A 416 0.36 -15.24 63.83
N ASP A 417 -0.34 -14.26 64.38
CA ASP A 417 -1.28 -13.41 63.66
C ASP A 417 -0.59 -12.47 62.66
N PHE A 418 0.61 -11.96 62.99
CA PHE A 418 1.39 -11.10 62.08
C PHE A 418 2.01 -11.90 60.93
N ALA A 419 2.53 -13.10 61.22
CA ALA A 419 3.03 -14.01 60.18
C ALA A 419 1.92 -14.43 59.20
N ARG A 420 0.71 -14.68 59.72
CA ARG A 420 -0.48 -14.93 58.88
C ARG A 420 -0.81 -13.71 58.01
N LEU A 421 -0.83 -12.51 58.59
CA LEU A 421 -1.07 -11.27 57.84
C LEU A 421 -0.03 -11.09 56.73
N GLU A 422 1.26 -11.29 56.99
CA GLU A 422 2.32 -11.09 56.00
C GLU A 422 2.15 -12.05 54.83
N GLN A 423 1.87 -13.33 55.12
CA GLN A 423 1.61 -14.33 54.10
C GLN A 423 0.38 -13.98 53.24
N ARG A 424 -0.70 -13.50 53.86
CA ARG A 424 -1.94 -13.12 53.16
C ARG A 424 -1.78 -11.85 52.35
N LEU A 425 -1.08 -10.85 52.88
CA LEU A 425 -0.72 -9.64 52.14
C LEU A 425 0.10 -9.99 50.90
N ARG A 426 1.08 -10.89 51.04
CA ARG A 426 1.91 -11.35 49.91
C ARG A 426 1.07 -12.03 48.83
N ALA A 427 0.19 -12.95 49.19
CA ALA A 427 -0.71 -13.61 48.24
C ALA A 427 -1.67 -12.61 47.58
N PHE A 428 -2.22 -11.68 48.36
CA PHE A 428 -3.14 -10.64 47.87
C PHE A 428 -2.47 -9.67 46.91
N VAL A 429 -1.21 -9.29 47.16
CA VAL A 429 -0.41 -8.47 46.23
C VAL A 429 -0.24 -9.19 44.89
N LEU A 430 0.07 -10.48 44.89
CA LEU A 430 0.23 -11.28 43.66
C LEU A 430 -1.09 -11.40 42.88
N GLU A 431 -2.19 -11.71 43.56
CA GLU A 431 -3.51 -11.84 42.93
C GLU A 431 -3.97 -10.51 42.32
N ASN A 432 -3.92 -9.43 43.11
CA ASN A 432 -4.35 -8.11 42.63
C ASN A 432 -3.44 -7.56 41.54
N ARG A 433 -2.14 -7.84 41.58
CA ARG A 433 -1.23 -7.44 40.51
C ARG A 433 -1.61 -8.08 39.19
N THR A 434 -2.01 -9.35 39.18
CA THR A 434 -2.49 -10.05 37.98
C THR A 434 -3.72 -9.34 37.38
N LYS A 435 -4.69 -9.01 38.24
CA LYS A 435 -5.93 -8.31 37.84
C LYS A 435 -5.72 -6.84 37.47
N SER A 436 -4.85 -6.13 38.18
CA SER A 436 -4.62 -4.68 38.03
C SER A 436 -3.66 -4.36 36.87
N LYS A 437 -2.66 -5.21 36.63
CA LYS A 437 -1.65 -4.98 35.58
C LYS A 437 -1.93 -5.75 34.29
N LEU A 438 -2.23 -7.05 34.36
CA LEU A 438 -2.31 -7.90 33.14
C LEU A 438 -3.68 -7.87 32.48
N LEU A 439 -4.77 -7.80 33.24
CA LEU A 439 -6.12 -7.84 32.69
C LEU A 439 -6.43 -6.64 31.77
N PRO A 440 -6.11 -5.36 32.13
CA PRO A 440 -6.33 -4.24 31.22
C PRO A 440 -5.52 -4.37 29.94
N ALA A 441 -4.30 -4.90 30.05
CA ALA A 441 -3.44 -5.15 28.89
C ALA A 441 -4.00 -6.23 27.97
N LYS A 442 -4.47 -7.35 28.52
CA LYS A 442 -5.16 -8.41 27.79
C LYS A 442 -6.42 -7.90 27.09
N ASN A 443 -7.28 -7.18 27.81
CA ASN A 443 -8.54 -6.65 27.25
C ASN A 443 -8.27 -5.68 26.10
N TYR A 444 -7.30 -4.79 26.25
CA TYR A 444 -6.92 -3.86 25.19
C TYR A 444 -6.44 -4.60 23.93
N LEU A 445 -5.56 -5.60 24.09
CA LEU A 445 -5.08 -6.41 22.96
C LEU A 445 -6.22 -7.17 22.27
N VAL A 446 -7.12 -7.79 23.04
CA VAL A 446 -8.27 -8.51 22.50
C VAL A 446 -9.14 -7.58 21.66
N ASN A 447 -9.49 -6.41 22.19
CA ASN A 447 -10.33 -5.43 21.48
C ASN A 447 -9.63 -4.90 20.22
N LEU A 448 -8.33 -4.61 20.30
CA LEU A 448 -7.57 -4.08 19.16
C LEU A 448 -7.44 -5.13 18.05
N LEU A 449 -7.16 -6.39 18.40
CA LEU A 449 -7.04 -7.48 17.43
C LEU A 449 -8.40 -7.81 16.80
N LEU A 450 -9.50 -7.73 17.56
CA LEU A 450 -10.85 -7.85 17.01
C LEU A 450 -11.14 -6.75 15.98
N ASP A 451 -10.79 -5.49 16.29
CA ASP A 451 -10.95 -4.38 15.35
C ASP A 451 -10.10 -4.59 14.08
N ILE A 452 -8.85 -5.05 14.22
CA ILE A 452 -7.97 -5.39 13.10
C ILE A 452 -8.56 -6.52 12.25
N ASN A 453 -9.17 -7.54 12.87
CA ASN A 453 -9.83 -8.62 12.14
C ASN A 453 -11.00 -8.08 11.31
N VAL A 454 -11.86 -7.24 11.91
CA VAL A 454 -13.01 -6.65 11.20
C VAL A 454 -12.54 -5.79 10.02
N LEU A 455 -11.54 -4.92 10.24
CA LEU A 455 -10.96 -4.09 9.18
C LEU A 455 -10.34 -4.94 8.07
N SER A 456 -9.54 -5.94 8.41
CA SER A 456 -8.84 -6.79 7.44
C SER A 456 -9.83 -7.63 6.63
N LEU A 457 -10.87 -8.17 7.28
CA LEU A 457 -11.94 -8.90 6.60
C LEU A 457 -12.71 -8.02 5.62
N ALA A 458 -13.12 -6.82 6.04
CA ALA A 458 -13.84 -5.89 5.17
C ALA A 458 -13.01 -5.49 3.94
N ASN A 459 -11.72 -5.21 4.13
CA ASN A 459 -10.81 -4.84 3.03
C ASN A 459 -10.51 -6.03 2.10
N LYS A 460 -10.32 -7.23 2.66
CA LYS A 460 -10.16 -8.46 1.87
C LYS A 460 -11.39 -8.71 0.99
N THR A 461 -12.58 -8.65 1.55
CA THR A 461 -13.84 -8.87 0.81
C THR A 461 -14.00 -7.84 -0.30
N LYS A 462 -13.85 -6.55 0.02
CA LYS A 462 -13.93 -5.48 -0.97
C LYS A 462 -12.92 -5.64 -2.11
N SER A 463 -11.66 -5.92 -1.78
CA SER A 463 -10.60 -6.08 -2.80
C SER A 463 -10.83 -7.32 -3.66
N THR A 464 -11.41 -8.38 -3.10
CA THR A 464 -11.81 -9.58 -3.87
C THR A 464 -12.96 -9.27 -4.83
N GLU A 465 -13.95 -8.50 -4.38
CA GLU A 465 -15.06 -8.03 -5.22
C GLU A 465 -14.58 -7.10 -6.33
N ASP A 466 -13.70 -6.15 -6.03
CA ASP A 466 -13.11 -5.22 -7.00
C ASP A 466 -12.25 -5.98 -8.04
N HIS A 467 -11.48 -6.99 -7.61
CA HIS A 467 -10.74 -7.88 -8.52
C HIS A 467 -11.68 -8.67 -9.44
N ALA A 468 -12.75 -9.26 -8.89
CA ALA A 468 -13.73 -10.00 -9.68
C ALA A 468 -14.43 -9.10 -10.71
N ARG A 469 -14.81 -7.88 -10.31
CA ARG A 469 -15.43 -6.87 -11.19
C ARG A 469 -14.49 -6.48 -12.33
N ALA A 470 -13.23 -6.15 -12.02
CA ALA A 470 -12.25 -5.75 -13.03
C ALA A 470 -11.93 -6.89 -14.01
N THR A 471 -11.84 -8.12 -13.52
CA THR A 471 -11.64 -9.31 -14.38
C THR A 471 -12.84 -9.53 -15.31
N GLN A 472 -14.05 -9.39 -14.79
CA GLN A 472 -15.27 -9.50 -15.60
C GLN A 472 -15.35 -8.40 -16.67
N GLU A 473 -14.95 -7.17 -16.36
CA GLU A 473 -14.89 -6.06 -17.32
C GLU A 473 -13.89 -6.36 -18.45
N LEU A 474 -12.70 -6.89 -18.12
CA LEU A 474 -11.70 -7.31 -19.10
C LEU A 474 -12.20 -8.41 -20.03
N GLU A 475 -12.98 -9.37 -19.52
CA GLU A 475 -13.61 -10.43 -20.31
C GLU A 475 -14.70 -9.89 -21.23
N GLN A 476 -15.53 -8.94 -20.76
CA GLN A 476 -16.58 -8.30 -21.56
C GLN A 476 -16.01 -7.45 -22.70
N ASP A 477 -14.89 -6.76 -22.47
CA ASP A 477 -14.25 -5.90 -23.47
C ASP A 477 -13.40 -6.66 -24.50
N LEU A 478 -13.02 -7.91 -24.21
CA LEU A 478 -12.18 -8.73 -25.08
C LEU A 478 -12.73 -8.91 -26.52
N PRO A 479 -14.01 -9.29 -26.74
CA PRO A 479 -14.53 -9.50 -28.09
C PRO A 479 -14.54 -8.21 -28.92
N ALA A 480 -14.80 -7.06 -28.30
CA ALA A 480 -14.79 -5.77 -28.98
C ALA A 480 -13.38 -5.39 -29.44
N TYR A 481 -12.37 -5.66 -28.62
CA TYR A 481 -10.97 -5.45 -28.98
C TYR A 481 -10.50 -6.38 -30.11
N GLU A 482 -10.81 -7.68 -30.03
CA GLU A 482 -10.51 -8.63 -31.13
C GLU A 482 -11.19 -8.24 -32.44
N HIS A 483 -12.41 -7.72 -32.36
CA HIS A 483 -13.13 -7.24 -33.53
C HIS A 483 -12.42 -6.07 -34.21
N LEU A 484 -11.89 -5.10 -33.46
CA LEU A 484 -11.12 -3.98 -34.00
C LEU A 484 -9.82 -4.45 -34.69
N LEU A 485 -9.10 -5.41 -34.11
CA LEU A 485 -7.90 -6.00 -34.74
C LEU A 485 -8.23 -6.68 -36.08
N ARG A 486 -9.34 -7.43 -36.15
CA ARG A 486 -9.80 -8.06 -37.39
C ARG A 486 -10.21 -7.02 -38.43
N ILE A 487 -10.89 -5.94 -38.03
CA ILE A 487 -11.25 -4.83 -38.92
C ILE A 487 -10.00 -4.18 -39.50
N ARG A 488 -9.00 -3.86 -38.68
CA ARG A 488 -7.73 -3.25 -39.12
C ARG A 488 -7.14 -4.02 -40.31
N ASP A 489 -6.91 -5.31 -40.14
CA ASP A 489 -6.23 -6.11 -41.15
C ASP A 489 -7.09 -6.33 -42.40
N ARG A 490 -8.42 -6.47 -42.24
CA ARG A 490 -9.33 -6.62 -43.37
C ARG A 490 -9.43 -5.33 -44.18
N MET A 491 -9.65 -4.21 -43.49
CA MET A 491 -9.90 -2.91 -44.10
C MET A 491 -8.65 -2.38 -44.82
N LEU A 492 -7.47 -2.46 -44.21
CA LEU A 492 -6.22 -2.01 -44.85
C LEU A 492 -5.95 -2.78 -46.15
N ARG A 493 -6.17 -4.09 -46.17
CA ARG A 493 -6.05 -4.91 -47.39
C ARG A 493 -7.08 -4.52 -48.46
N GLN A 494 -8.31 -4.22 -48.06
CA GLN A 494 -9.35 -3.79 -49.01
C GLN A 494 -9.03 -2.41 -49.60
N VAL A 495 -8.63 -1.44 -48.79
CA VAL A 495 -8.24 -0.09 -49.23
C VAL A 495 -7.07 -0.15 -50.20
N GLU A 496 -6.02 -0.91 -49.86
CA GLU A 496 -4.85 -1.07 -50.73
C GLU A 496 -5.21 -1.73 -52.06
N LYS A 497 -6.06 -2.77 -52.03
CA LYS A 497 -6.53 -3.46 -53.24
C LYS A 497 -7.34 -2.54 -54.15
N VAL A 498 -8.27 -1.75 -53.59
CA VAL A 498 -9.08 -0.80 -54.36
C VAL A 498 -8.19 0.29 -54.97
N ALA A 499 -7.28 0.86 -54.18
CA ALA A 499 -6.36 1.89 -54.65
C ALA A 499 -5.45 1.38 -55.78
N GLU A 500 -4.83 0.21 -55.62
CA GLU A 500 -3.88 -0.33 -56.62
C GLU A 500 -4.58 -0.77 -57.91
N ASN A 501 -5.81 -1.28 -57.83
CA ASN A 501 -6.63 -1.59 -59.00
C ASN A 501 -6.96 -0.33 -59.81
N THR A 502 -7.37 0.75 -59.15
CA THR A 502 -7.65 2.04 -59.81
C THR A 502 -6.39 2.63 -60.42
N VAL A 503 -5.26 2.65 -59.70
CA VAL A 503 -3.98 3.15 -60.22
C VAL A 503 -3.53 2.35 -61.46
N SER A 504 -3.68 1.02 -61.42
CA SER A 504 -3.37 0.15 -62.55
C SER A 504 -4.31 0.38 -63.75
N SER A 505 -5.57 0.72 -63.50
CA SER A 505 -6.55 1.09 -64.54
C SER A 505 -6.16 2.41 -65.20
N ILE A 506 -5.89 3.45 -64.40
CA ILE A 506 -5.43 4.77 -64.85
C ILE A 506 -4.17 4.64 -65.70
N GLN A 507 -3.19 3.84 -65.25
CA GLN A 507 -1.95 3.62 -65.98
C GLN A 507 -2.19 2.97 -67.35
N ARG A 508 -3.00 1.90 -67.39
CA ARG A 508 -3.34 1.19 -68.63
C ARG A 508 -4.11 2.08 -69.60
N HIS A 509 -5.10 2.83 -69.11
CA HIS A 509 -5.87 3.77 -69.92
C HIS A 509 -4.98 4.87 -70.51
N ALA A 510 -4.16 5.52 -69.68
CA ALA A 510 -3.24 6.57 -70.10
C ALA A 510 -2.23 6.05 -71.13
N ASN A 511 -1.66 4.86 -70.92
CA ASN A 511 -0.72 4.27 -71.88
C ASN A 511 -1.38 4.01 -73.24
N ASN A 512 -2.58 3.40 -73.24
CA ASN A 512 -3.31 3.11 -74.48
C ASN A 512 -3.72 4.39 -75.23
N LYS A 513 -4.24 5.40 -74.52
CA LYS A 513 -4.69 6.66 -75.12
C LYS A 513 -3.54 7.52 -75.63
N LEU A 514 -2.44 7.60 -74.89
CA LEU A 514 -1.26 8.33 -75.34
C LEU A 514 -0.55 7.63 -76.51
N ASN A 515 -0.52 6.30 -76.55
CA ASN A 515 -0.08 5.54 -77.74
C ASN A 515 -0.96 5.86 -78.95
N GLN A 516 -2.29 5.83 -78.79
CA GLN A 516 -3.22 6.19 -79.86
C GLN A 516 -3.04 7.65 -80.32
N ALA A 517 -2.77 8.58 -79.40
CA ALA A 517 -2.51 9.99 -79.71
C ALA A 517 -1.23 10.18 -80.53
N VAL A 518 -0.15 9.47 -80.18
CA VAL A 518 1.12 9.52 -80.93
C VAL A 518 0.97 8.89 -82.32
N GLU A 519 0.18 7.82 -82.46
CA GLU A 519 -0.09 7.22 -83.77
C GLU A 519 -0.90 8.15 -84.69
N ASN A 520 -1.87 8.88 -84.13
CA ASN A 520 -2.77 9.79 -84.85
C ASN A 520 -2.28 11.25 -84.94
N ILE A 521 -1.02 11.52 -84.58
CA ILE A 521 -0.47 12.88 -84.49
C ILE A 521 -0.49 13.64 -85.84
N GLY A 522 -0.50 12.91 -86.97
CA GLY A 522 -0.59 13.49 -88.31
C GLY A 522 -1.86 14.31 -88.55
N SER A 523 -2.93 14.08 -87.77
CA SER A 523 -4.14 14.90 -87.82
C SER A 523 -3.94 16.36 -87.39
N ALA A 524 -2.87 16.66 -86.63
CA ALA A 524 -2.52 18.01 -86.17
C ALA A 524 -1.95 18.90 -87.30
N ILE A 525 -1.68 18.33 -88.47
CA ILE A 525 -1.14 19.03 -89.65
C ILE A 525 -2.26 19.73 -90.43
N HIS A 526 -3.46 19.13 -90.48
CA HIS A 526 -4.58 19.64 -91.27
C HIS A 526 -5.12 20.99 -90.80
N THR A 527 -4.72 21.45 -89.61
CA THR A 527 -5.12 22.75 -89.04
C THR A 527 -4.24 23.92 -89.49
N ILE A 528 -3.15 23.68 -90.23
CA ILE A 528 -2.18 24.72 -90.61
C ILE A 528 -2.21 24.93 -92.13
N GLU A 529 -2.53 26.16 -92.55
CA GLU A 529 -2.47 26.57 -93.97
C GLU A 529 -1.02 26.76 -94.42
N TYR A 530 -0.71 26.37 -95.66
CA TYR A 530 0.64 26.48 -96.22
C TYR A 530 0.90 27.92 -96.71
N PRO A 531 1.84 28.67 -96.10
CA PRO A 531 2.05 30.10 -96.42
C PRO A 531 2.87 30.34 -97.69
N GLY A 532 3.35 29.28 -98.37
CA GLY A 532 4.21 29.36 -99.55
C GLY A 532 5.68 29.07 -99.26
N ILE A 533 6.48 28.95 -100.32
CA ILE A 533 7.84 28.37 -100.30
C ILE A 533 8.83 29.19 -99.45
N LEU A 534 8.69 30.52 -99.42
CA LEU A 534 9.59 31.43 -98.70
C LEU A 534 9.48 31.30 -97.17
N LEU A 535 8.36 30.74 -96.67
CA LEU A 535 8.06 30.59 -95.24
C LEU A 535 8.00 29.12 -94.81
N VAL A 536 8.57 28.21 -95.62
CA VAL A 536 8.54 26.76 -95.36
C VAL A 536 9.25 26.37 -94.06
N TRP A 537 10.30 27.11 -93.67
CA TRP A 537 10.96 26.89 -92.38
C TRP A 537 10.02 27.21 -91.19
N GLN A 538 9.30 28.33 -91.27
CA GLN A 538 8.32 28.72 -90.27
C GLN A 538 7.16 27.72 -90.23
N TYR A 539 6.69 27.28 -91.39
CA TYR A 539 5.68 26.23 -91.51
C TYR A 539 6.10 24.90 -90.84
N ALA A 540 7.36 24.49 -91.01
CA ALA A 540 7.90 23.29 -90.36
C ALA A 540 7.98 23.44 -88.83
N GLN A 541 8.33 24.63 -88.33
CA GLN A 541 8.30 24.95 -86.90
C GLN A 541 6.86 24.94 -86.36
N ASP A 542 5.92 25.55 -87.08
CA ASP A 542 4.50 25.56 -86.71
C ASP A 542 3.91 24.14 -86.68
N ILE A 543 4.30 23.27 -87.61
CA ILE A 543 3.93 21.83 -87.58
C ILE A 543 4.51 21.15 -86.34
N ALA A 544 5.80 21.33 -86.06
CA ALA A 544 6.44 20.73 -84.89
C ALA A 544 5.79 21.19 -83.58
N ASP A 545 5.54 22.50 -83.45
CA ASP A 545 4.89 23.10 -82.29
C ASP A 545 3.43 22.64 -82.16
N SER A 546 2.68 22.57 -83.26
CA SER A 546 1.29 22.07 -83.26
C SER A 546 1.22 20.60 -82.81
N MET A 547 2.11 19.73 -83.28
CA MET A 547 2.19 18.35 -82.81
C MET A 547 2.52 18.28 -81.31
N CYS A 548 3.46 19.09 -80.83
CA CYS A 548 3.81 19.15 -79.40
C CYS A 548 2.64 19.66 -78.55
N GLN A 549 1.93 20.71 -79.01
CA GLN A 549 0.74 21.25 -78.35
C GLN A 549 -0.42 20.26 -78.35
N LYS A 550 -0.63 19.52 -79.44
CA LYS A 550 -1.66 18.49 -79.54
C LYS A 550 -1.39 17.35 -78.56
N LEU A 551 -0.16 16.84 -78.50
CA LEU A 551 0.21 15.82 -77.52
C LEU A 551 0.09 16.34 -76.08
N LEU A 552 0.51 17.58 -75.81
CA LEU A 552 0.32 18.22 -74.50
C LEU A 552 -1.17 18.35 -74.11
N LYS A 553 -2.05 18.64 -75.08
CA LYS A 553 -3.50 18.69 -74.86
C LYS A 553 -4.06 17.32 -74.51
N ASP A 554 -3.62 16.28 -75.21
CA ASP A 554 -4.06 14.90 -74.95
C ASP A 554 -3.54 14.41 -73.58
N ILE A 555 -2.31 14.78 -73.18
CA ILE A 555 -1.79 14.54 -71.81
C ILE A 555 -2.65 15.23 -70.76
N LYS A 556 -3.01 16.51 -70.95
CA LYS A 556 -3.88 17.24 -70.00
C LYS A 556 -5.27 16.62 -69.90
N GLN A 557 -5.79 16.05 -71.00
CA GLN A 557 -7.05 15.34 -71.01
C GLN A 557 -6.96 14.03 -70.21
N GLU A 558 -5.89 13.26 -70.37
CA GLU A 558 -5.63 12.06 -69.57
C GLU A 558 -5.38 12.38 -68.08
N GLU A 559 -4.69 13.48 -67.76
CA GLU A 559 -4.57 13.95 -66.38
C GLU A 559 -5.93 14.30 -65.77
N SER A 560 -6.83 14.89 -66.55
CA SER A 560 -8.19 15.21 -66.10
C SER A 560 -9.07 13.95 -65.95
N HIS A 561 -8.83 12.92 -66.77
CA HIS A 561 -9.44 11.61 -66.58
C HIS A 561 -8.94 10.94 -65.29
N ALA A 562 -7.62 10.95 -65.08
CA ALA A 562 -7.01 10.42 -63.86
C ALA A 562 -7.48 11.14 -62.60
N ARG A 563 -7.73 12.46 -62.65
CA ARG A 563 -8.35 13.20 -61.53
C ARG A 563 -9.76 12.70 -61.22
N ARG A 564 -10.60 12.47 -62.23
CA ARG A 564 -11.96 11.96 -62.03
C ARG A 564 -11.96 10.55 -61.45
N GLU A 565 -11.23 9.61 -62.05
CA GLU A 565 -11.13 8.24 -61.51
C GLU A 565 -10.50 8.21 -60.10
N ALA A 566 -9.50 9.07 -59.84
CA ALA A 566 -8.93 9.18 -58.49
C ALA A 566 -9.94 9.75 -57.49
N SER A 567 -10.77 10.72 -57.88
CA SER A 567 -11.85 11.27 -57.04
C SER A 567 -12.89 10.20 -56.70
N ASP A 568 -13.37 9.46 -57.70
CA ASP A 568 -14.35 8.38 -57.50
C ASP A 568 -13.78 7.28 -56.60
N CYS A 569 -12.49 6.95 -56.76
CA CYS A 569 -11.81 6.00 -55.90
C CYS A 569 -11.63 6.53 -54.47
N LEU A 570 -11.37 7.83 -54.33
CA LEU A 570 -11.22 8.49 -53.03
C LEU A 570 -12.52 8.44 -52.24
N GLU A 571 -13.65 8.75 -52.88
CA GLU A 571 -14.98 8.66 -52.28
C GLU A 571 -15.29 7.23 -51.83
N ARG A 572 -14.98 6.21 -52.65
CA ARG A 572 -15.16 4.80 -52.25
C ARG A 572 -14.30 4.40 -51.05
N ILE A 573 -13.02 4.79 -51.04
CA ILE A 573 -12.11 4.53 -49.91
C ILE A 573 -12.62 5.23 -48.66
N HIS A 574 -13.12 6.46 -48.81
CA HIS A 574 -13.69 7.23 -47.73
C HIS A 574 -14.96 6.58 -47.17
N GLU A 575 -15.90 6.18 -48.02
CA GLU A 575 -17.14 5.46 -47.67
C GLU A 575 -16.83 4.19 -46.86
N MET A 576 -15.88 3.38 -47.34
CA MET A 576 -15.42 2.18 -46.62
C MET A 576 -14.94 2.50 -45.19
N GLY A 577 -14.27 3.63 -45.00
CA GLY A 577 -13.86 4.08 -43.67
C GLY A 577 -15.00 4.62 -42.83
N THR A 578 -15.95 5.34 -43.42
CA THR A 578 -17.07 5.91 -42.67
C THR A 578 -18.01 4.86 -42.09
N GLU A 579 -18.15 3.70 -42.74
CA GLU A 579 -18.96 2.57 -42.25
C GLU A 579 -18.47 2.04 -40.89
N HIS A 580 -17.15 2.03 -40.66
CA HIS A 580 -16.56 1.40 -39.47
C HIS A 580 -16.01 2.42 -38.44
N LEU A 581 -15.67 3.64 -38.87
CA LEU A 581 -15.00 4.66 -38.05
C LEU A 581 -15.85 5.91 -37.79
N GLY A 582 -17.07 5.98 -38.35
CA GLY A 582 -17.91 7.18 -38.30
C GLY A 582 -17.48 8.25 -39.30
N GLN A 583 -18.12 9.41 -39.28
CA GLN A 583 -17.91 10.46 -40.29
C GLN A 583 -16.65 11.28 -40.02
N TYR A 584 -15.77 11.43 -41.01
CA TYR A 584 -14.54 12.24 -40.94
C TYR A 584 -14.34 13.04 -42.24
N PRO A 585 -13.53 14.11 -42.25
CA PRO A 585 -13.29 14.87 -43.49
C PRO A 585 -12.26 14.18 -44.38
N ILE A 586 -12.45 14.29 -45.70
CA ILE A 586 -11.45 13.89 -46.71
C ILE A 586 -10.27 14.88 -46.63
N MET A 587 -9.06 14.38 -46.41
CA MET A 587 -7.82 15.16 -46.28
C MET A 587 -7.10 15.36 -47.62
N ALA A 588 -7.32 14.44 -48.58
CA ALA A 588 -6.67 14.43 -49.87
C ALA A 588 -7.27 15.44 -50.87
N ASP A 589 -6.43 16.31 -51.44
CA ASP A 589 -6.82 17.28 -52.46
C ASP A 589 -6.44 16.80 -53.87
N VAL A 590 -7.44 16.33 -54.61
CA VAL A 590 -7.31 15.80 -55.98
C VAL A 590 -6.88 16.90 -56.97
N ASN A 591 -7.14 18.17 -56.67
CA ASN A 591 -6.80 19.29 -57.57
C ASN A 591 -5.28 19.52 -57.67
N LYS A 592 -4.51 19.02 -56.71
CA LYS A 592 -3.03 19.06 -56.73
C LYS A 592 -2.41 17.96 -57.61
N LEU A 593 -3.22 17.11 -58.25
CA LEU A 593 -2.75 16.05 -59.14
C LEU A 593 -2.21 16.61 -60.47
N CYS A 594 -0.96 16.24 -60.79
CA CYS A 594 -0.32 16.45 -62.10
C CYS A 594 -0.33 17.92 -62.57
N VAL A 595 0.43 18.79 -61.87
CA VAL A 595 0.36 20.25 -62.07
C VAL A 595 1.15 20.75 -63.30
N LYS A 596 2.22 20.05 -63.73
CA LYS A 596 3.03 20.47 -64.89
C LYS A 596 3.56 19.28 -65.72
N PRO A 597 2.99 19.02 -66.92
CA PRO A 597 3.58 18.06 -67.85
C PRO A 597 4.85 18.65 -68.50
N LYS A 598 5.94 17.87 -68.51
CA LYS A 598 7.12 18.18 -69.35
C LYS A 598 6.76 17.83 -70.78
N GLY A 599 6.82 18.80 -71.70
CA GLY A 599 6.57 18.57 -73.12
C GLY A 599 7.72 17.88 -73.84
N LEU A 600 7.40 17.20 -74.93
CA LEU A 600 8.37 16.73 -75.92
C LEU A 600 8.76 17.92 -76.81
N THR A 601 10.05 18.13 -77.05
CA THR A 601 10.55 19.19 -77.93
C THR A 601 11.28 18.57 -79.12
N ILE A 602 10.92 18.99 -80.33
CA ILE A 602 11.52 18.51 -81.58
C ILE A 602 12.13 19.68 -82.32
N THR A 603 13.38 19.54 -82.74
CA THR A 603 14.10 20.54 -83.52
C THR A 603 13.95 20.27 -85.01
N VAL A 604 13.57 21.28 -85.77
CA VAL A 604 13.51 21.24 -87.24
C VAL A 604 14.93 21.35 -87.79
N GLU A 605 15.30 20.44 -88.69
CA GLU A 605 16.60 20.41 -89.35
C GLU A 605 16.48 20.61 -90.86
N ALA A 606 17.55 21.08 -91.51
CA ALA A 606 17.56 21.29 -92.96
C ALA A 606 17.31 19.98 -93.75
N THR A 607 17.58 18.82 -93.17
CA THR A 607 17.36 17.48 -93.74
C THR A 607 15.88 17.07 -93.76
N ASP A 608 15.02 17.74 -93.01
CA ASP A 608 13.58 17.47 -92.93
C ASP A 608 12.83 17.94 -94.20
N PHE A 609 13.44 18.82 -95.01
CA PHE A 609 12.83 19.42 -96.20
C PHE A 609 13.03 18.64 -97.51
N PHE A 610 13.97 17.69 -97.54
CA PHE A 610 14.37 17.02 -98.78
C PHE A 610 14.18 15.52 -98.69
N ASP A 611 13.32 14.95 -99.54
CA ASP A 611 13.14 13.50 -99.65
C ASP A 611 14.20 12.88 -100.58
N LEU A 612 15.47 12.95 -100.18
CA LEU A 612 16.54 12.22 -100.87
C LEU A 612 16.50 10.76 -100.41
N VAL A 613 15.58 9.98 -100.97
CA VAL A 613 15.60 8.52 -100.87
C VAL A 613 16.75 8.01 -101.73
N LEU A 614 17.95 7.96 -101.16
CA LEU A 614 19.01 7.09 -101.67
C LEU A 614 18.69 5.68 -101.18
N ASP A 615 17.94 4.93 -101.97
CA ASP A 615 17.79 3.49 -101.77
C ASP A 615 19.18 2.83 -101.85
N ASP A 616 19.52 1.96 -100.90
CA ASP A 616 20.79 1.23 -100.74
C ASP A 616 21.15 0.29 -101.92
N LYS A 617 20.45 0.40 -103.06
CA LYS A 617 20.70 -0.38 -104.28
C LYS A 617 21.23 0.44 -105.47
N LEU A 618 21.51 1.73 -105.31
CA LEU A 618 22.15 2.55 -106.36
C LEU A 618 23.55 3.02 -105.94
N SER A 619 24.45 2.06 -105.72
CA SER A 619 25.86 2.31 -105.43
C SER A 619 26.58 2.93 -106.63
N GLY A 620 27.37 4.00 -106.39
CA GLY A 620 28.57 4.31 -107.18
C GLY A 620 28.46 5.37 -108.29
N ALA A 621 27.27 5.64 -108.86
CA ALA A 621 27.18 6.53 -110.05
C ALA A 621 26.48 7.89 -109.82
N ALA A 622 25.70 8.06 -108.74
CA ALA A 622 24.89 9.26 -108.53
C ALA A 622 25.57 10.37 -107.69
N LEU A 623 26.75 10.10 -107.10
CA LEU A 623 27.40 11.01 -106.15
C LEU A 623 28.16 12.19 -106.80
N SER A 624 28.27 12.25 -108.13
CA SER A 624 28.99 13.33 -108.83
C SER A 624 28.10 14.45 -109.39
N LEU A 625 26.77 14.35 -109.27
CA LEU A 625 25.84 15.29 -109.95
C LEU A 625 24.90 16.08 -109.02
N GLY A 626 24.97 15.92 -107.69
CA GLY A 626 24.03 16.55 -106.76
C GLY A 626 24.61 17.10 -105.45
N ALA A 627 25.92 17.33 -105.35
CA ALA A 627 26.60 17.60 -104.07
C ALA A 627 26.79 19.11 -103.73
N ALA A 628 26.14 20.05 -104.41
CA ALA A 628 26.45 21.47 -104.25
C ALA A 628 25.23 22.34 -103.89
N THR A 629 24.43 21.93 -102.91
CA THR A 629 23.54 22.86 -102.21
C THR A 629 23.31 22.37 -100.79
N MET A 630 23.62 23.25 -99.82
CA MET A 630 23.21 23.21 -98.41
C MET A 630 24.20 22.68 -97.38
N VAL A 631 25.19 23.53 -97.09
CA VAL A 631 25.56 23.83 -95.70
C VAL A 631 25.56 25.35 -95.53
N GLY A 632 24.77 25.85 -94.58
CA GLY A 632 24.98 27.14 -93.91
C GLY A 632 24.77 28.41 -94.74
N GLY A 633 23.66 29.10 -94.48
CA GLY A 633 23.29 30.34 -95.15
C GLY A 633 24.39 31.41 -95.16
N ARG A 634 24.89 31.72 -96.35
CA ARG A 634 25.21 33.07 -96.83
C ARG A 634 24.92 33.14 -98.33
N MET A 635 24.25 34.22 -98.69
CA MET A 635 23.75 34.58 -100.01
C MET A 635 24.90 34.66 -101.04
N LEU A 636 25.16 33.60 -101.80
CA LEU A 636 26.15 33.59 -102.89
C LEU A 636 25.65 32.77 -104.09
N GLY A 637 25.21 33.51 -105.12
CA GLY A 637 25.49 33.21 -106.53
C GLY A 637 24.72 32.10 -107.24
N PHE A 638 23.62 32.46 -107.91
CA PHE A 638 23.05 31.68 -109.03
C PHE A 638 24.05 31.49 -110.21
N LYS A 639 25.19 32.19 -110.18
CA LYS A 639 26.19 32.23 -111.26
C LYS A 639 27.11 30.99 -111.31
N ASP A 640 27.33 30.31 -110.18
CA ASP A 640 28.23 29.14 -110.12
C ASP A 640 27.51 27.80 -110.39
N ALA A 641 26.23 27.67 -110.04
CA ALA A 641 25.42 26.49 -110.38
C ALA A 641 25.19 26.33 -111.91
N VAL A 642 25.19 27.44 -112.65
CA VAL A 642 25.11 27.42 -114.12
C VAL A 642 26.45 26.96 -114.75
N SER A 643 27.57 27.12 -114.05
CA SER A 643 28.90 26.73 -114.56
C SER A 643 29.13 25.21 -114.53
N SER A 644 28.53 24.47 -113.59
CA SER A 644 28.63 23.00 -113.52
C SER A 644 27.77 22.29 -114.58
N LEU A 645 26.73 22.94 -115.10
CA LEU A 645 25.98 22.44 -116.27
C LEU A 645 26.83 22.50 -117.55
N TRP A 646 27.84 23.36 -117.60
CA TRP A 646 28.76 23.47 -118.74
C TRP A 646 29.79 22.33 -118.78
N SER A 647 30.24 21.84 -117.62
CA SER A 647 31.27 20.77 -117.54
C SER A 647 30.76 19.39 -117.96
N VAL A 648 29.45 19.12 -117.88
CA VAL A 648 28.85 17.86 -118.37
C VAL A 648 28.80 17.80 -119.90
N SER A 649 28.80 18.94 -120.59
CA SER A 649 28.79 18.98 -122.06
C SER A 649 30.11 18.52 -122.71
N ASN A 650 31.20 18.44 -121.93
CA ASN A 650 32.53 18.03 -122.41
C ASN A 650 32.75 16.50 -122.36
N ILE A 651 31.82 15.73 -121.78
CA ILE A 651 31.96 14.26 -121.62
C ILE A 651 31.22 13.51 -122.76
N ILE A 652 30.46 14.21 -123.62
CA ILE A 652 29.65 13.61 -124.69
C ILE A 652 30.21 14.06 -126.04
N GLU A 653 30.99 13.18 -126.70
CA GLU A 653 31.74 13.46 -127.95
C GLU A 653 30.89 13.61 -129.22
N SER A 654 29.55 13.51 -129.16
CA SER A 654 28.71 13.62 -130.36
C SER A 654 28.10 15.04 -130.55
N PRO A 655 28.31 15.69 -131.72
CA PRO A 655 27.91 17.08 -131.93
C PRO A 655 26.38 17.29 -132.00
N ASN A 656 25.60 16.26 -132.37
CA ASN A 656 24.12 16.34 -132.39
C ASN A 656 23.51 16.27 -130.99
N VAL A 657 24.13 15.55 -130.06
CA VAL A 657 23.63 15.44 -128.68
C VAL A 657 23.93 16.71 -127.90
N ARG A 658 25.10 17.34 -128.12
CA ARG A 658 25.51 18.60 -127.48
C ARG A 658 24.52 19.76 -127.65
N ARG A 659 23.82 19.83 -128.80
CA ARG A 659 22.83 20.88 -129.08
C ARG A 659 21.50 20.69 -128.32
N TRP A 660 21.19 19.45 -127.94
CA TRP A 660 19.97 19.09 -127.20
C TRP A 660 20.21 18.88 -125.70
N VAL A 661 21.44 18.59 -125.26
CA VAL A 661 21.78 18.39 -123.83
C VAL A 661 21.47 19.62 -122.99
N VAL A 662 21.83 20.82 -123.43
CA VAL A 662 21.57 22.05 -122.64
C VAL A 662 20.07 22.32 -122.43
N PRO A 663 19.21 22.30 -123.46
CA PRO A 663 17.77 22.47 -123.24
C PRO A 663 17.12 21.27 -122.54
N VAL A 664 17.53 20.02 -122.80
CA VAL A 664 16.95 18.83 -122.14
C VAL A 664 17.35 18.75 -120.67
N VAL A 665 18.62 18.97 -120.33
CA VAL A 665 19.10 19.01 -118.94
C VAL A 665 18.61 20.29 -118.24
N GLY A 666 18.49 21.41 -118.95
CA GLY A 666 17.86 22.63 -118.44
C GLY A 666 16.39 22.42 -118.08
N ILE A 667 15.60 21.79 -118.95
CA ILE A 667 14.18 21.48 -118.69
C ILE A 667 14.05 20.39 -117.61
N ALA A 668 14.90 19.37 -117.63
CA ALA A 668 14.91 18.32 -116.61
C ALA A 668 15.34 18.85 -115.24
N SER A 669 16.31 19.76 -115.17
CA SER A 669 16.75 20.39 -113.91
C SER A 669 15.73 21.38 -113.38
N VAL A 670 15.11 22.21 -114.23
CA VAL A 670 14.00 23.09 -113.82
C VAL A 670 12.78 22.27 -113.42
N GLY A 671 12.44 21.21 -114.16
CA GLY A 671 11.37 20.27 -113.81
C GLY A 671 11.63 19.53 -112.51
N PHE A 672 12.87 19.10 -112.26
CA PHE A 672 13.30 18.49 -111.01
C PHE A 672 13.27 19.49 -109.85
N LEU A 673 13.70 20.74 -110.07
CA LEU A 673 13.63 21.80 -109.06
C LEU A 673 12.18 22.15 -108.71
N VAL A 674 11.30 22.24 -109.72
CA VAL A 674 9.85 22.44 -109.52
C VAL A 674 9.24 21.24 -108.80
N TYR A 675 9.66 20.02 -109.13
CA TYR A 675 9.22 18.80 -108.44
C TYR A 675 9.67 18.80 -106.97
N VAL A 676 10.95 19.06 -106.68
CA VAL A 676 11.49 19.14 -105.31
C VAL A 676 10.80 20.25 -104.51
N VAL A 677 10.57 21.41 -105.11
CA VAL A 677 9.88 22.54 -104.46
C VAL A 677 8.40 22.23 -104.23
N SER A 678 7.75 21.50 -105.13
CA SER A 678 6.36 21.05 -104.99
C SER A 678 6.22 19.92 -103.96
N ASP A 679 7.21 19.04 -103.86
CA ASP A 679 7.22 17.89 -102.94
C ASP A 679 7.72 18.27 -101.54
N MET A 680 8.43 19.39 -101.39
CA MET A 680 8.97 19.89 -100.11
C MET A 680 7.90 19.98 -99.02
N ARG A 681 6.66 20.37 -99.36
CA ARG A 681 5.53 20.38 -98.40
C ARG A 681 5.26 18.98 -97.85
N HIS A 682 5.03 18.01 -98.74
CA HIS A 682 4.67 16.64 -98.35
C HIS A 682 5.86 15.86 -97.73
N ALA A 683 7.09 16.22 -98.09
CA ALA A 683 8.31 15.69 -97.48
C ALA A 683 8.43 16.12 -96.01
N VAL A 684 8.25 17.42 -95.72
CA VAL A 684 8.30 17.98 -94.36
C VAL A 684 7.21 17.37 -93.47
N GLU A 685 5.96 17.34 -93.96
CA GLU A 685 4.83 16.77 -93.22
C GLU A 685 5.09 15.30 -92.82
N ARG A 686 5.55 14.47 -93.76
CA ARG A 686 5.82 13.04 -93.49
C ARG A 686 7.03 12.82 -92.60
N LYS A 687 8.14 13.54 -92.84
CA LYS A 687 9.39 13.36 -92.09
C LYS A 687 9.29 13.88 -90.66
N LEU A 688 8.64 15.02 -90.43
CA LEU A 688 8.42 15.53 -89.08
C LEU A 688 7.51 14.60 -88.26
N VAL A 689 6.46 14.02 -88.86
CA VAL A 689 5.62 13.01 -88.18
C VAL A 689 6.42 11.77 -87.83
N LYS A 690 7.27 11.28 -88.75
CA LYS A 690 8.13 10.12 -88.50
C LYS A 690 9.17 10.42 -87.41
N LYS A 691 9.80 11.59 -87.46
CA LYS A 691 10.76 12.09 -86.45
C LYS A 691 10.09 12.23 -85.08
N PHE A 692 8.87 12.75 -85.02
CA PHE A 692 8.06 12.84 -83.80
C PHE A 692 7.76 11.46 -83.20
N LYS A 693 7.27 10.52 -84.03
CA LYS A 693 6.95 9.16 -83.58
C LYS A 693 8.19 8.43 -83.08
N ASN A 694 9.33 8.59 -83.75
CA ASN A 694 10.60 8.01 -83.32
C ASN A 694 11.09 8.64 -82.02
N ALA A 695 11.07 9.97 -81.91
CA ALA A 695 11.44 10.68 -80.69
C ALA A 695 10.58 10.24 -79.49
N ALA A 696 9.27 10.05 -79.67
CA ALA A 696 8.36 9.57 -78.64
C ALA A 696 8.65 8.10 -78.21
N ARG A 697 9.07 7.24 -79.14
CA ARG A 697 9.41 5.83 -78.89
C ARG A 697 10.78 5.65 -78.26
N GLU A 698 11.82 6.28 -78.82
CA GLU A 698 13.21 6.18 -78.34
C GLU A 698 13.38 6.73 -76.93
N THR A 699 12.64 7.79 -76.59
CA THR A 699 12.66 8.37 -75.24
C THR A 699 11.77 7.62 -74.24
N GLY A 700 10.97 6.64 -74.68
CA GLY A 700 9.97 5.97 -73.83
C GLY A 700 8.96 6.96 -73.23
N TYR A 701 8.71 8.08 -73.89
CA TYR A 701 8.02 9.23 -73.29
C TYR A 701 6.61 8.86 -72.81
N ILE A 702 5.88 8.03 -73.55
CA ILE A 702 4.52 7.60 -73.21
C ILE A 702 4.49 6.76 -71.92
N GLU A 703 5.43 5.82 -71.77
CA GLU A 703 5.57 5.01 -70.56
C GLU A 703 5.93 5.89 -69.36
N ILE A 704 6.85 6.84 -69.54
CA ILE A 704 7.24 7.79 -68.49
C ILE A 704 6.05 8.66 -68.04
N GLN A 705 5.25 9.18 -68.98
CA GLN A 705 4.09 10.01 -68.66
C GLN A 705 2.97 9.20 -67.98
N SER A 706 2.65 8.00 -68.49
CA SER A 706 1.63 7.14 -67.88
C SER A 706 2.03 6.66 -66.48
N HIS A 707 3.32 6.31 -66.27
CA HIS A 707 3.84 6.02 -64.93
C HIS A 707 3.81 7.23 -64.00
N ARG A 708 4.08 8.45 -64.50
CA ARG A 708 3.96 9.67 -63.70
C ARG A 708 2.53 9.85 -63.20
N ILE A 709 1.55 9.79 -64.11
CA ILE A 709 0.13 9.94 -63.77
C ILE A 709 -0.26 8.91 -62.72
N ALA A 710 0.08 7.64 -62.93
CA ALA A 710 -0.17 6.56 -61.97
C ALA A 710 0.49 6.79 -60.60
N ARG A 711 1.75 7.25 -60.57
CA ARG A 711 2.49 7.53 -59.34
C ARG A 711 1.85 8.67 -58.55
N GLU A 712 1.47 9.75 -59.21
CA GLU A 712 0.81 10.88 -58.55
C GLU A 712 -0.59 10.48 -58.04
N SER A 713 -1.37 9.71 -58.81
CA SER A 713 -2.65 9.14 -58.34
C SER A 713 -2.47 8.26 -57.11
N ARG A 714 -1.44 7.39 -57.09
CA ARG A 714 -1.13 6.53 -55.94
C ARG A 714 -0.79 7.33 -54.68
N LYS A 715 -0.03 8.44 -54.82
CA LYS A 715 0.33 9.29 -53.68
C LYS A 715 -0.91 9.86 -53.00
N ILE A 716 -1.88 10.36 -53.76
CA ILE A 716 -3.11 10.96 -53.22
C ILE A 716 -3.96 9.90 -52.53
N LEU A 717 -4.17 8.74 -53.16
CA LEU A 717 -4.96 7.64 -52.57
C LEU A 717 -4.32 7.07 -51.28
N ARG A 718 -2.97 7.08 -51.20
CA ARG A 718 -2.26 6.67 -49.98
C ARG A 718 -2.47 7.60 -48.79
N VAL A 719 -2.78 8.88 -49.01
CA VAL A 719 -3.05 9.82 -47.90
C VAL A 719 -4.29 9.40 -47.13
N GLU A 720 -5.40 9.09 -47.81
CA GLU A 720 -6.61 8.60 -47.15
C GLU A 720 -6.42 7.22 -46.52
N GLY A 721 -5.70 6.32 -47.19
CA GLY A 721 -5.37 5.02 -46.61
C GLY A 721 -4.57 5.14 -45.30
N TRP A 722 -3.65 6.10 -45.23
CA TRP A 722 -2.88 6.39 -44.02
C TRP A 722 -3.74 7.03 -42.92
N GLU A 723 -4.67 7.92 -43.26
CA GLU A 723 -5.61 8.51 -42.30
C GLU A 723 -6.52 7.45 -41.66
N ILE A 724 -7.07 6.55 -42.47
CA ILE A 724 -7.84 5.39 -42.01
C ILE A 724 -7.01 4.53 -41.04
N GLN A 725 -5.76 4.23 -41.42
CA GLN A 725 -4.85 3.45 -40.59
C GLN A 725 -4.62 4.11 -39.23
N ASN A 726 -4.35 5.42 -39.21
CA ASN A 726 -4.10 6.16 -37.97
C ASN A 726 -5.32 6.17 -37.04
N ARG A 727 -6.53 6.29 -37.59
CA ARG A 727 -7.76 6.29 -36.76
C ARG A 727 -8.03 4.93 -36.14
N ILE A 728 -7.87 3.85 -36.92
CA ILE A 728 -8.00 2.49 -36.39
C ILE A 728 -6.94 2.24 -35.33
N GLN A 729 -5.71 2.65 -35.60
CA GLN A 729 -4.59 2.50 -34.66
C GLN A 729 -4.87 3.26 -33.35
N LYS A 730 -5.34 4.50 -33.44
CA LYS A 730 -5.75 5.28 -32.26
C LYS A 730 -6.88 4.61 -31.48
N ALA A 731 -7.91 4.08 -32.16
CA ALA A 731 -9.00 3.38 -31.49
C ALA A 731 -8.55 2.08 -30.80
N ILE A 732 -7.55 1.39 -31.38
CA ILE A 732 -6.90 0.23 -30.77
C ILE A 732 -6.10 0.67 -29.55
N GLU A 733 -5.27 1.70 -29.66
CA GLU A 733 -4.47 2.26 -28.55
C GLU A 733 -5.34 2.73 -27.39
N ASP A 734 -6.45 3.43 -27.67
CA ASP A 734 -7.41 3.88 -26.65
C ASP A 734 -8.06 2.68 -25.93
N LYS A 735 -8.28 1.55 -26.63
CA LYS A 735 -8.82 0.31 -26.05
C LYS A 735 -7.74 -0.48 -25.29
N GLU A 736 -6.51 -0.56 -25.80
CA GLU A 736 -5.37 -1.18 -25.12
C GLU A 736 -5.05 -0.46 -23.83
N TYR A 737 -4.95 0.87 -23.87
CA TYR A 737 -4.70 1.69 -22.69
C TYR A 737 -5.74 1.42 -21.58
N LYS A 738 -7.03 1.38 -21.91
CA LYS A 738 -8.09 1.06 -20.95
C LYS A 738 -7.95 -0.36 -20.38
N ARG A 739 -7.60 -1.34 -21.21
CA ARG A 739 -7.39 -2.72 -20.76
C ARG A 739 -6.18 -2.83 -19.84
N ASP A 740 -5.09 -2.15 -20.16
CA ASP A 740 -3.88 -2.12 -19.34
C ASP A 740 -4.17 -1.45 -17.99
N GLU A 741 -4.96 -0.37 -17.96
CA GLU A 741 -5.41 0.29 -16.74
C GLU A 741 -6.29 -0.64 -15.87
N THR A 742 -7.30 -1.28 -16.47
CA THR A 742 -8.17 -2.23 -15.76
C THR A 742 -7.38 -3.47 -15.30
N GLN A 743 -6.41 -3.94 -16.07
CA GLN A 743 -5.54 -5.06 -15.68
C GLN A 743 -4.63 -4.68 -14.52
N ALA A 744 -3.98 -3.51 -14.56
CA ALA A 744 -3.18 -3.02 -13.45
C ALA A 744 -4.02 -2.87 -12.18
N PHE A 745 -5.27 -2.37 -12.31
CA PHE A 745 -6.21 -2.30 -11.19
C PHE A 745 -6.60 -3.69 -10.66
N ALA A 746 -6.84 -4.67 -11.54
CA ALA A 746 -7.15 -6.05 -11.15
C ALA A 746 -5.98 -6.71 -10.40
N GLU A 747 -4.75 -6.53 -10.88
CA GLU A 747 -3.53 -7.05 -10.23
C GLU A 747 -3.32 -6.39 -8.86
N SER A 748 -3.44 -5.06 -8.77
CA SER A 748 -3.36 -4.32 -7.51
C SER A 748 -4.44 -4.77 -6.51
N SER A 749 -5.67 -5.00 -6.97
CA SER A 749 -6.77 -5.48 -6.13
C SER A 749 -6.51 -6.89 -5.60
N ARG A 750 -5.94 -7.78 -6.42
CA ARG A 750 -5.52 -9.13 -5.99
C ARG A 750 -4.45 -9.07 -4.90
N GLU A 751 -3.38 -8.31 -5.12
CA GLU A 751 -2.31 -8.15 -4.14
C GLU A 751 -2.83 -7.53 -2.82
N THR A 752 -3.77 -6.60 -2.91
CA THR A 752 -4.42 -5.99 -1.74
C THR A 752 -5.22 -7.05 -0.96
N ALA A 753 -5.97 -7.90 -1.65
CA ALA A 753 -6.71 -8.99 -1.02
C ALA A 753 -5.78 -10.01 -0.32
N GLU A 754 -4.67 -10.37 -0.96
CA GLU A 754 -3.65 -11.27 -0.38
C GLU A 754 -2.98 -10.66 0.86
N PHE A 755 -2.64 -9.37 0.81
CA PHE A 755 -2.09 -8.64 1.95
C PHE A 755 -3.03 -8.68 3.15
N PHE A 756 -4.30 -8.28 2.98
CA PHE A 756 -5.27 -8.28 4.07
C PHE A 756 -5.66 -9.69 4.54
N ALA A 757 -5.59 -10.70 3.66
CA ALA A 757 -5.74 -12.10 4.07
C ALA A 757 -4.60 -12.54 4.99
N SER A 758 -3.34 -12.17 4.68
CA SER A 758 -2.19 -12.47 5.54
C SER A 758 -2.26 -11.76 6.89
N ILE A 759 -2.70 -10.50 6.91
CA ILE A 759 -2.88 -9.77 8.17
C ILE A 759 -3.97 -10.41 9.02
N LEU A 760 -5.12 -10.76 8.41
CA LEU A 760 -6.25 -11.40 9.09
C LEU A 760 -5.84 -12.73 9.75
N GLU A 761 -5.13 -13.60 9.03
CA GLU A 761 -4.67 -14.88 9.57
C GLU A 761 -3.72 -14.68 10.76
N LYS A 762 -2.77 -13.73 10.64
CA LYS A 762 -1.83 -13.43 11.73
C LYS A 762 -2.54 -12.84 12.94
N SER A 763 -3.53 -11.96 12.75
CA SER A 763 -4.27 -11.34 13.84
C SER A 763 -5.24 -12.31 14.53
N GLU A 764 -5.86 -13.24 13.80
CA GLU A 764 -6.66 -14.34 14.37
C GLU A 764 -5.81 -15.27 15.23
N LEU A 765 -4.65 -15.74 14.72
CA LEU A 765 -3.74 -16.58 15.48
C LEU A 765 -3.23 -15.87 16.74
N LEU A 766 -2.92 -14.58 16.63
CA LEU A 766 -2.46 -13.80 17.78
C LEU A 766 -3.59 -13.57 18.81
N LEU A 767 -4.83 -13.35 18.35
CA LEU A 767 -5.99 -13.19 19.21
C LEU A 767 -6.24 -14.46 20.04
N GLU A 768 -6.13 -15.64 19.44
CA GLU A 768 -6.23 -16.91 20.18
C GLU A 768 -5.14 -17.02 21.25
N LYS A 769 -3.88 -16.71 20.90
CA LYS A 769 -2.77 -16.73 21.85
C LYS A 769 -2.97 -15.77 23.03
N VAL A 770 -3.45 -14.56 22.77
CA VAL A 770 -3.76 -13.55 23.81
C VAL A 770 -4.90 -14.02 24.71
N LYS A 771 -5.95 -14.63 24.16
CA LYS A 771 -7.07 -15.16 24.95
C LYS A 771 -6.61 -16.26 25.93
N MET A 772 -5.65 -17.09 25.52
CA MET A 772 -5.07 -18.17 26.32
C MET A 772 -4.16 -17.70 27.47
N VAL A 773 -3.82 -16.40 27.55
CA VAL A 773 -3.03 -15.87 28.68
C VAL A 773 -3.90 -15.87 29.94
N VAL A 774 -3.42 -16.53 31.00
CA VAL A 774 -4.12 -16.61 32.29
C VAL A 774 -3.98 -15.28 33.02
N THR A 775 -5.10 -14.61 33.27
CA THR A 775 -5.19 -13.31 33.96
C THR A 775 -6.13 -13.33 35.18
N ASP A 776 -6.87 -14.42 35.38
CA ASP A 776 -7.61 -14.67 36.62
C ASP A 776 -7.29 -16.09 37.12
N THR A 777 -6.82 -16.19 38.35
CA THR A 777 -6.47 -17.47 39.00
C THR A 777 -7.72 -18.27 39.37
N LYS A 778 -8.91 -17.64 39.41
CA LYS A 778 -10.18 -18.31 39.70
C LYS A 778 -10.83 -18.96 38.46
N GLU A 779 -10.51 -18.50 37.24
CA GLU A 779 -11.01 -19.11 35.99
C GLU A 779 -10.23 -20.36 35.57
N SER A 780 -8.98 -20.53 36.02
CA SER A 780 -8.14 -21.67 35.60
C SER A 780 -8.52 -23.02 36.21
N PHE A 781 -9.54 -23.07 37.08
CA PHE A 781 -10.01 -24.29 37.77
C PHE A 781 -11.49 -24.62 37.50
N ALA A 782 -12.13 -23.95 36.54
CA ALA A 782 -13.51 -24.23 36.13
C ALA A 782 -13.58 -25.06 34.85
#